data_AF-A0A5E7RF60-F1
#
_entry.id   AF-A0A5E7RF60-F1
#
_cell.length_a   1.000
_cell.length_b   1.000
_cell.length_c   1.000
_cell.angle_alpha   90.00
_cell.angle_beta   90.00
_cell.angle_gamma   90.00
#
_symmetry.space_group_name_H-M   'P 1'
#
loop_
_entity.id
_entity.type
_entity.pdbx_description
1 polymer ?
#
loop_
_entity_poly.entity_id
_entity_poly.type
_entity_poly.pdbx_seq_one_letter_code
_entity_poly.pdbx_strand_id
1 'polypeptide(L)'
;MIDKTSQFFAILTAVGEAKHANAIAMGLDWMFTEMGLGDANGTDPIPDRLQTQLINEWRRAPINQIRVDPANPNTVITEQIIPPEVGGEWIREIGLYDVDGDLVAVANCAPSYKPLLDQGSGKTQVVRMNFIVSSSANIVLKIDPAVVLATREYVDLAISEALAKLDHKQSARVAATVPITLSNVQTIDDVAVAAGDRVLVTAQAETQNNGVYVVSAEGWTRAADADNSLEVTPGLFIHVEQGTTNGDSLWQLVTDAPITLGTTGLQFEMIAGGSGGGVGTFRSVTVDALGRVIAGTNPTTLDGYGITDAMAVSENLGDVADVVEARNNLGLGTAATAAVQVHLHDETPDALMKVGAFGWGGAAYAVSDVDIGGLNAVTALYFVSNGGGGPGGAPFEGWVRVSAITPGQYAFQEIYGNADHTLHRRALTAGVWGEWESTWDSTNLVKQIYPQDDTPGRVLLTGAYGIGHGGIVLPDGTDLNTVTTVGIYRVNPGPNVPEGGQFSPMLVTVSQDTLWQQIIGYNTGTTLTRGGVRSPEGFVFSEWVTGWDTSNFDPAAYQAALGFTPVQQGGGAGQESNKVYIGYRPASSDVGLQVDASDFGKIWTESNFDPASIFAVPVGVPFPWPTATPPENCVVMTGQPFNVEWYPALLAVYPSGILPDLRGESIRGLDGGRGVDPDSGRPVLSAQLDTLQNMTGEFVLQDDDSTLLVNTATGAFSVGTYSTAITPAAPQVTTTGYRSVVFNPSAVVRVSTETRMRNVAYNYICRMY
;
A
#
# COMPACT_ATOMS: atom_id res chain seq x y z
N MET A 1 7.30 37.88 53.43
CA MET A 1 6.84 38.34 54.76
C MET A 1 7.03 39.85 54.81
N ILE A 2 5.97 40.62 54.55
CA ILE A 2 5.94 42.09 54.70
C ILE A 2 5.23 42.36 56.02
N ASP A 3 6.03 42.54 57.05
CA ASP A 3 5.62 42.94 58.39
C ASP A 3 5.71 44.48 58.47
N LYS A 4 4.83 45.14 59.24
CA LYS A 4 4.93 46.57 59.61
C LYS A 4 6.27 46.95 60.27
N THR A 5 7.12 45.99 60.63
CA THR A 5 8.49 46.18 61.14
C THR A 5 9.56 46.27 60.04
N SER A 6 9.21 46.00 58.77
CA SER A 6 10.12 46.17 57.63
C SER A 6 10.37 47.67 57.36
N GLN A 7 11.60 48.03 57.00
CA GLN A 7 11.96 49.41 56.64
C GLN A 7 11.15 49.95 55.44
N PHE A 8 10.80 49.05 54.52
CA PHE A 8 9.95 49.33 53.37
C PHE A 8 8.76 48.37 53.37
N PHE A 9 7.54 48.92 53.30
CA PHE A 9 6.31 48.16 53.39
C PHE A 9 5.16 48.87 52.67
N ALA A 10 4.11 48.12 52.40
CA ALA A 10 2.87 48.63 51.81
C ALA A 10 1.70 48.38 52.78
N ILE A 11 0.76 49.31 52.83
CA ILE A 11 -0.49 49.17 53.58
C ILE A 11 -1.68 49.56 52.72
N LEU A 12 -2.85 49.00 53.05
CA LEU A 12 -4.11 49.53 52.56
C LEU A 12 -4.44 50.84 53.28
N THR A 13 -4.98 51.81 52.54
CA THR A 13 -5.57 53.01 53.13
C THR A 13 -6.91 52.66 53.79
N ALA A 14 -7.45 53.55 54.61
CA ALA A 14 -8.79 53.37 55.19
C ALA A 14 -9.88 53.23 54.12
N VAL A 15 -9.70 53.91 52.98
CA VAL A 15 -10.58 53.79 51.80
C VAL A 15 -10.42 52.42 51.15
N GLY A 16 -9.18 51.96 50.94
CA GLY A 16 -8.89 50.64 50.38
C GLY A 16 -9.42 49.49 51.22
N GLU A 17 -9.26 49.54 52.55
CA GLU A 17 -9.81 48.51 53.44
C GLU A 17 -11.34 48.45 53.41
N ALA A 18 -12.01 49.61 53.35
CA ALA A 18 -13.47 49.66 53.26
C ALA A 18 -13.98 49.08 51.93
N LYS A 19 -13.32 49.42 50.81
CA LYS A 19 -13.66 48.88 49.48
C LYS A 19 -13.36 47.39 49.36
N HIS A 20 -12.24 46.94 49.92
CA HIS A 20 -11.88 45.52 50.00
C HIS A 20 -12.92 44.70 50.78
N ALA A 21 -13.33 45.21 51.95
CA ALA A 21 -14.34 44.57 52.79
C ALA A 21 -15.70 44.50 52.07
N ASN A 22 -16.07 45.55 51.33
CA ASN A 22 -17.31 45.58 50.55
C ASN A 22 -17.28 44.61 49.37
N ALA A 23 -16.15 44.54 48.65
CA ALA A 23 -15.94 43.59 47.55
C ALA A 23 -16.10 42.14 48.01
N ILE A 24 -15.50 41.77 49.15
CA ILE A 24 -15.66 40.45 49.76
C ILE A 24 -17.12 40.20 50.18
N ALA A 25 -17.75 41.17 50.87
CA ALA A 25 -19.10 41.01 51.41
C ALA A 25 -20.17 40.85 50.32
N MET A 26 -19.98 41.48 49.16
CA MET A 26 -20.93 41.46 48.06
C MET A 26 -20.53 40.51 46.92
N GLY A 27 -19.36 39.88 46.99
CA GLY A 27 -18.81 39.06 45.90
C GLY A 27 -18.54 39.86 44.63
N LEU A 28 -18.27 41.16 44.75
CA LEU A 28 -18.00 42.07 43.63
C LEU A 28 -16.51 42.11 43.33
N ASP A 29 -16.17 42.30 42.06
CA ASP A 29 -14.79 42.46 41.62
C ASP A 29 -14.20 43.80 42.07
N TRP A 30 -13.04 43.78 42.71
CA TRP A 30 -12.28 44.98 43.05
C TRP A 30 -11.19 45.24 42.01
N MET A 31 -11.33 46.34 41.26
CA MET A 31 -10.51 46.64 40.09
C MET A 31 -9.53 47.80 40.36
N PHE A 32 -8.25 47.55 40.08
CA PHE A 32 -7.18 48.56 40.12
C PHE A 32 -6.84 49.02 38.70
N THR A 33 -6.61 50.32 38.53
CA THR A 33 -6.42 50.94 37.21
C THR A 33 -5.03 51.53 37.04
N GLU A 34 -4.54 52.25 38.05
CA GLU A 34 -3.33 53.06 37.93
C GLU A 34 -2.41 52.90 39.14
N MET A 35 -1.10 53.10 38.90
CA MET A 35 -0.09 53.23 39.95
C MET A 35 0.56 54.61 39.85
N GLY A 36 0.60 55.32 40.97
CA GLY A 36 1.26 56.61 41.13
C GLY A 36 2.63 56.47 41.75
N LEU A 37 3.57 57.33 41.35
CA LEU A 37 4.93 57.42 41.86
C LEU A 37 5.24 58.86 42.24
N GLY A 38 5.91 59.03 43.37
CA GLY A 38 6.28 60.33 43.90
C GLY A 38 7.68 60.38 44.48
N ASP A 39 8.22 61.59 44.58
CA ASP A 39 9.54 61.86 45.19
C ASP A 39 9.41 62.27 46.67
N ALA A 40 8.18 62.37 47.18
CA ALA A 40 7.85 62.79 48.54
C ALA A 40 8.52 64.10 49.01
N ASN A 41 8.71 65.06 48.10
CA ASN A 41 9.43 66.32 48.33
C ASN A 41 10.86 66.09 48.89
N GLY A 42 11.51 64.99 48.48
CA GLY A 42 12.86 64.63 48.91
C GLY A 42 12.95 64.02 50.32
N THR A 43 11.82 63.69 50.95
CA THR A 43 11.78 63.01 52.26
C THR A 43 11.57 61.50 52.12
N ASP A 44 11.77 60.73 53.20
CA ASP A 44 11.49 59.28 53.24
C ASP A 44 10.16 59.04 53.97
N PRO A 45 9.02 58.99 53.27
CA PRO A 45 7.72 58.96 53.91
C PRO A 45 7.45 57.58 54.54
N ILE A 46 6.71 57.60 55.65
CA ILE A 46 6.14 56.40 56.27
C ILE A 46 4.68 56.30 55.79
N PRO A 47 4.27 55.18 55.17
CA PRO A 47 2.89 55.00 54.74
C PRO A 47 1.89 55.13 55.89
N ASP A 48 0.85 55.94 55.71
CA ASP A 48 -0.23 56.17 56.69
C ASP A 48 -1.60 55.76 56.09
N ARG A 49 -2.41 55.09 56.92
CA ARG A 49 -3.75 54.60 56.57
C ARG A 49 -4.70 55.75 56.23
N LEU A 50 -4.45 56.97 56.71
CA LEU A 50 -5.28 58.13 56.43
C LEU A 50 -4.90 58.88 55.14
N GLN A 51 -3.91 58.42 54.38
CA GLN A 51 -3.53 59.06 53.11
C GLN A 51 -4.63 58.88 52.06
N THR A 52 -5.01 59.99 51.44
CA THR A 52 -5.93 60.03 50.28
C THR A 52 -5.21 60.36 48.98
N GLN A 53 -3.95 60.80 49.05
CA GLN A 53 -3.08 61.12 47.92
C GLN A 53 -1.61 60.95 48.32
N LEU A 54 -0.72 60.83 47.32
CA LEU A 54 0.73 60.89 47.52
C LEU A 54 1.19 62.31 47.90
N ILE A 55 2.35 62.43 48.55
CA ILE A 55 2.89 63.70 49.06
C ILE A 55 3.35 64.60 47.92
N ASN A 56 4.03 64.04 46.92
CA ASN A 56 4.38 64.73 45.67
C ASN A 56 4.43 63.72 44.51
N GLU A 57 3.27 63.48 43.90
CA GLU A 57 3.14 62.61 42.72
C GLU A 57 3.71 63.31 41.48
N TRP A 58 4.65 62.65 40.80
CA TRP A 58 5.19 63.13 39.51
C TRP A 58 4.79 62.24 38.33
N ARG A 59 4.29 61.03 38.60
CA ARG A 59 3.82 60.12 37.57
C ARG A 59 2.63 59.31 38.05
N ARG A 60 1.63 59.21 37.17
CA ARG A 60 0.52 58.26 37.26
C ARG A 60 0.39 57.58 35.90
N ALA A 61 0.31 56.27 35.90
CA ALA A 61 0.13 55.50 34.68
C ALA A 61 -0.62 54.19 34.96
N PRO A 62 -1.22 53.58 33.93
CA PRO A 62 -1.88 52.29 34.07
C PRO A 62 -0.95 51.22 34.65
N ILE A 63 -1.52 50.29 35.43
CA ILE A 63 -0.77 49.11 35.90
C ILE A 63 -0.51 48.14 34.74
N ASN A 64 0.70 47.57 34.70
CA ASN A 64 1.07 46.60 33.67
C ASN A 64 0.70 45.17 34.06
N GLN A 65 0.78 44.83 35.35
CA GLN A 65 0.46 43.50 35.85
C GLN A 65 -0.08 43.57 37.27
N ILE A 66 -1.05 42.71 37.58
CA ILE A 66 -1.40 42.31 38.94
C ILE A 66 -1.40 40.78 39.02
N ARG A 67 -0.85 40.23 40.10
CA ARG A 67 -0.87 38.80 40.38
C ARG A 67 -0.91 38.55 41.88
N VAL A 68 -1.35 37.35 42.25
CA VAL A 68 -1.22 36.85 43.63
C VAL A 68 0.12 36.13 43.76
N ASP A 69 0.81 36.32 44.87
CA ASP A 69 2.05 35.59 45.16
C ASP A 69 1.76 34.08 45.31
N PRO A 70 2.38 33.21 44.48
CA PRO A 70 2.19 31.76 44.56
C PRO A 70 2.58 31.17 45.93
N ALA A 71 3.55 31.78 46.62
CA ALA A 71 3.99 31.31 47.93
C ALA A 71 3.11 31.85 49.08
N ASN A 72 2.35 32.93 48.85
CA ASN A 72 1.53 33.59 49.86
C ASN A 72 0.19 34.06 49.25
N PRO A 73 -0.89 33.25 49.28
CA PRO A 73 -2.16 33.53 48.62
C PRO A 73 -2.87 34.85 49.01
N ASN A 74 -2.46 35.46 50.13
CA ASN A 74 -2.99 36.72 50.64
C ASN A 74 -2.13 37.95 50.27
N THR A 75 -1.05 37.76 49.51
CA THR A 75 -0.19 38.86 49.04
C THR A 75 -0.47 39.14 47.58
N VAL A 76 -0.79 40.40 47.29
CA VAL A 76 -1.06 40.91 45.95
C VAL A 76 0.16 41.70 45.49
N ILE A 77 0.60 41.41 44.28
CA ILE A 77 1.75 42.03 43.62
C ILE A 77 1.23 42.84 42.45
N THR A 78 1.47 44.14 42.45
CA THR A 78 1.19 45.04 41.32
C THR A 78 2.50 45.57 40.74
N GLU A 79 2.56 45.69 39.41
CA GLU A 79 3.75 46.18 38.70
C GLU A 79 3.39 47.27 37.70
N GLN A 80 4.26 48.29 37.62
CA GLN A 80 4.27 49.30 36.57
C GLN A 80 5.67 49.39 35.96
N ILE A 81 5.74 49.46 34.63
CA ILE A 81 6.97 49.66 33.87
C ILE A 81 7.10 51.14 33.50
N ILE A 82 8.26 51.71 33.81
CA ILE A 82 8.63 53.07 33.39
C ILE A 82 9.57 52.95 32.18
N PRO A 83 9.13 53.36 30.98
CA PRO A 83 9.93 53.26 29.76
C PRO A 83 11.09 54.29 29.78
N PRO A 84 12.09 54.18 28.89
CA PRO A 84 13.30 55.01 28.94
C PRO A 84 13.05 56.49 28.60
N GLU A 85 11.96 56.81 27.91
CA GLU A 85 11.56 58.18 27.54
C GLU A 85 10.88 58.95 28.67
N VAL A 86 10.61 58.30 29.82
CA VAL A 86 10.00 58.95 30.99
C VAL A 86 10.86 58.76 32.23
N GLY A 87 11.19 59.85 32.91
CA GLY A 87 12.11 59.86 34.05
C GLY A 87 12.57 61.28 34.38
N GLY A 88 13.69 61.40 35.09
CA GLY A 88 14.27 62.67 35.54
C GLY A 88 14.09 62.93 37.04
N GLU A 89 13.25 62.13 37.73
CA GLU A 89 12.84 62.33 39.12
C GLU A 89 13.19 61.12 40.02
N TRP A 90 13.14 61.34 41.34
CA TRP A 90 13.31 60.28 42.35
C TRP A 90 11.99 59.54 42.64
N ILE A 91 12.09 58.26 42.97
CA ILE A 91 10.97 57.43 43.44
C ILE A 91 11.20 57.12 44.91
N ARG A 92 10.25 57.52 45.76
CA ARG A 92 10.27 57.32 47.22
C ARG A 92 8.92 56.84 47.78
N GLU A 93 7.83 57.17 47.09
CA GLU A 93 6.49 56.73 47.43
C GLU A 93 5.79 56.11 46.21
N ILE A 94 4.95 55.11 46.48
CA ILE A 94 4.17 54.37 45.49
C ILE A 94 2.73 54.34 45.97
N GLY A 95 1.79 54.70 45.10
CA GLY A 95 0.35 54.67 45.37
C GLY A 95 -0.36 53.77 44.37
N LEU A 96 -1.39 53.04 44.82
CA LEU A 96 -2.25 52.25 43.96
C LEU A 96 -3.66 52.83 43.96
N TYR A 97 -4.25 52.95 42.77
CA TYR A 97 -5.56 53.58 42.56
C TYR A 97 -6.55 52.59 41.95
N ASP A 98 -7.81 52.71 42.35
CA ASP A 98 -8.91 51.92 41.81
C ASP A 98 -9.67 52.62 40.66
N VAL A 99 -10.68 51.94 40.11
CA VAL A 99 -11.51 52.45 39.01
C VAL A 99 -12.26 53.74 39.33
N ASP A 100 -12.52 54.02 40.60
CA ASP A 100 -13.17 55.26 41.03
C ASP A 100 -12.15 56.40 41.22
N GLY A 101 -10.86 56.12 41.06
CA GLY A 101 -9.76 57.07 41.21
C GLY A 101 -9.27 57.24 42.65
N ASP A 102 -9.73 56.42 43.59
CA ASP A 102 -9.36 56.53 45.01
C ASP A 102 -8.00 55.88 45.29
N LEU A 103 -7.19 56.50 46.16
CA LEU A 103 -5.94 55.91 46.65
C LEU A 103 -6.26 54.77 47.63
N VAL A 104 -6.07 53.53 47.20
CA VAL A 104 -6.47 52.32 47.93
C VAL A 104 -5.32 51.62 48.66
N ALA A 105 -4.08 51.80 48.19
CA ALA A 105 -2.90 51.32 48.89
C ALA A 105 -1.73 52.28 48.70
N VAL A 106 -0.86 52.35 49.70
CA VAL A 106 0.35 53.20 49.70
C VAL A 106 1.55 52.43 50.22
N ALA A 107 2.71 52.64 49.60
CA ALA A 107 3.98 52.04 49.99
C ALA A 107 5.12 53.06 49.94
N ASN A 108 6.13 52.82 50.78
CA ASN A 108 7.43 53.48 50.67
C ASN A 108 8.44 52.56 49.98
N CYS A 109 9.44 53.15 49.32
CA CYS A 109 10.54 52.41 48.73
C CYS A 109 11.88 53.08 49.01
N ALA A 110 12.97 52.33 48.86
CA ALA A 110 14.30 52.91 48.93
C ALA A 110 14.45 53.99 47.84
N PRO A 111 15.05 55.16 48.14
CA PRO A 111 15.23 56.22 47.17
C PRO A 111 15.93 55.70 45.90
N SER A 112 15.22 55.75 44.77
CA SER A 112 15.72 55.29 43.48
C SER A 112 15.57 56.37 42.42
N TYR A 113 16.66 56.72 41.73
CA TYR A 113 16.63 57.69 40.63
C TYR A 113 16.37 57.01 39.28
N LYS A 114 15.36 57.48 38.55
CA LYS A 114 15.01 57.00 37.21
C LYS A 114 15.48 57.99 36.14
N PRO A 115 16.63 57.75 35.47
CA PRO A 115 17.15 58.69 34.47
C PRO A 115 16.30 58.72 33.19
N LEU A 116 16.30 59.89 32.54
CA LEU A 116 15.70 60.13 31.23
C LEU A 116 16.71 59.79 30.11
N LEU A 117 16.23 59.32 28.95
CA LEU A 117 17.09 59.02 27.79
C LEU A 117 17.99 60.22 27.39
N ASP A 118 17.47 61.45 27.46
CA ASP A 118 18.18 62.69 27.13
C ASP A 118 19.33 63.03 28.11
N GLN A 119 19.37 62.38 29.28
CA GLN A 119 20.46 62.51 30.26
C GLN A 119 21.62 61.53 29.98
N GLY A 120 21.59 60.82 28.84
CA GLY A 120 22.66 59.90 28.42
C GLY A 120 22.59 58.50 29.05
N SER A 121 21.52 58.18 29.80
CA SER A 121 21.30 56.86 30.39
C SER A 121 19.81 56.49 30.37
N GLY A 122 19.32 55.99 29.23
CA GLY A 122 17.97 55.44 29.14
C GLY A 122 17.87 54.11 29.86
N LYS A 123 17.29 54.09 31.07
CA LYS A 123 16.99 52.86 31.80
C LYS A 123 15.49 52.60 31.77
N THR A 124 15.08 51.36 31.52
CA THR A 124 13.70 50.92 31.80
C THR A 124 13.67 50.43 33.24
N GLN A 125 12.70 50.86 34.04
CA GLN A 125 12.61 50.47 35.45
C GLN A 125 11.23 49.88 35.76
N VAL A 126 11.22 48.71 36.39
CA VAL A 126 10.00 48.07 36.90
C VAL A 126 9.82 48.48 38.35
N VAL A 127 8.67 49.05 38.68
CA VAL A 127 8.26 49.34 40.05
C VAL A 127 7.23 48.29 40.46
N ARG A 128 7.49 47.64 41.60
CA ARG A 128 6.67 46.57 42.15
C ARG A 128 6.17 46.98 43.53
N MET A 129 4.87 46.82 43.77
CA MET A 129 4.25 47.01 45.07
C MET A 129 3.62 45.69 45.54
N ASN A 130 3.98 45.26 46.74
CA ASN A 130 3.48 44.04 47.38
C ASN A 130 2.70 44.43 48.63
N PHE A 131 1.41 44.11 48.69
CA PHE A 131 0.57 44.40 49.86
C PHE A 131 -0.29 43.19 50.24
N ILE A 132 -0.71 43.15 51.50
CA ILE A 132 -1.46 42.02 52.06
C ILE A 132 -2.95 42.38 52.14
N VAL A 133 -3.80 41.46 51.71
CA VAL A 133 -5.26 41.54 51.77
C VAL A 133 -5.82 40.39 52.61
N SER A 134 -7.05 40.53 53.13
CA SER A 134 -7.71 39.47 53.91
C SER A 134 -8.19 38.28 53.06
N SER A 135 -8.34 38.47 51.75
CA SER A 135 -8.69 37.45 50.74
C SER A 135 -8.36 38.00 49.35
N SER A 136 -7.88 37.17 48.42
CA SER A 136 -7.54 37.56 47.04
C SER A 136 -8.59 37.14 46.00
N ALA A 137 -9.67 36.48 46.42
CA ALA A 137 -10.65 35.83 45.54
C ALA A 137 -11.46 36.78 44.63
N ASN A 138 -11.54 38.07 44.96
CA ASN A 138 -12.35 39.07 44.27
C ASN A 138 -11.52 40.15 43.56
N ILE A 139 -10.21 39.92 43.36
CA ILE A 139 -9.32 40.89 42.72
C ILE A 139 -9.24 40.57 41.23
N VAL A 140 -9.68 41.50 40.37
CA VAL A 140 -9.76 41.28 38.92
C VAL A 140 -8.90 42.30 38.16
N LEU A 141 -8.12 41.81 37.20
CA LEU A 141 -7.34 42.61 36.24
C LEU A 141 -8.11 42.76 34.93
N LYS A 142 -8.37 44.00 34.49
CA LYS A 142 -8.60 44.28 33.07
C LYS A 142 -7.30 44.77 32.46
N ILE A 143 -6.64 43.90 31.71
CA ILE A 143 -5.47 44.26 30.89
C ILE A 143 -5.99 45.15 29.75
N ASP A 144 -5.40 46.32 29.54
CA ASP A 144 -5.43 46.98 28.23
C ASP A 144 -4.24 46.43 27.41
N PRO A 145 -4.45 45.50 26.47
CA PRO A 145 -3.38 44.86 25.72
C PRO A 145 -2.62 45.81 24.78
N ALA A 146 -3.01 47.09 24.68
CA ALA A 146 -2.31 48.07 23.84
C ALA A 146 -1.02 48.65 24.45
N VAL A 147 -0.75 48.46 25.76
CA VAL A 147 0.33 49.17 26.48
C VAL A 147 1.19 48.27 27.39
N VAL A 148 1.49 47.03 27.00
CA VAL A 148 2.32 46.13 27.84
C VAL A 148 3.55 45.59 27.10
N LEU A 149 4.73 45.98 27.59
CA LEU A 149 5.98 45.27 27.35
C LEU A 149 6.00 44.05 28.28
N ALA A 150 5.96 42.84 27.72
CA ALA A 150 6.04 41.61 28.51
C ALA A 150 7.45 41.46 29.14
N THR A 151 7.52 41.15 30.43
CA THR A 151 8.79 40.78 31.06
C THR A 151 9.25 39.42 30.52
N ARG A 152 10.56 39.20 30.42
CA ARG A 152 11.11 37.93 29.93
C ARG A 152 10.62 36.72 30.73
N GLU A 153 10.56 36.85 32.06
CA GLU A 153 10.08 35.79 32.95
C GLU A 153 8.62 35.44 32.68
N TYR A 154 7.76 36.43 32.42
CA TYR A 154 6.36 36.19 32.05
C TYR A 154 6.26 35.42 30.72
N VAL A 155 7.08 35.79 29.73
CA VAL A 155 7.10 35.10 28.43
C VAL A 155 7.63 33.67 28.58
N ASP A 156 8.72 33.47 29.33
CA ASP A 156 9.31 32.14 29.56
C ASP A 156 8.33 31.21 30.30
N LEU A 157 7.62 31.73 31.32
CA LEU A 157 6.60 30.98 32.05
C LEU A 157 5.38 30.68 31.19
N ALA A 158 4.85 31.66 30.46
CA ALA A 158 3.70 31.48 29.58
C ALA A 158 3.99 30.49 28.44
N ILE A 159 5.21 30.51 27.88
CA ILE A 159 5.66 29.52 26.91
C ILE A 159 5.74 28.13 27.56
N SER A 160 6.31 28.02 28.75
CA SER A 160 6.40 26.73 29.47
C SER A 160 5.01 26.13 29.76
N GLU A 161 4.07 26.94 30.24
CA GLU A 161 2.69 26.51 30.49
C GLU A 161 1.93 26.17 29.20
N ALA A 162 2.19 26.89 28.10
CA ALA A 162 1.60 26.59 26.80
C ALA A 162 2.18 25.29 26.20
N LEU A 163 3.48 25.05 26.35
CA LEU A 163 4.13 23.81 25.93
C LEU A 163 3.64 22.61 26.76
N ALA A 164 3.42 22.79 28.06
CA ALA A 164 2.88 21.74 28.94
C ALA A 164 1.45 21.31 28.56
N LYS A 165 0.69 22.16 27.85
CA LYS A 165 -0.64 21.82 27.30
C LYS A 165 -0.60 21.08 25.96
N LEU A 166 0.58 20.93 25.34
CA LEU A 166 0.69 20.13 24.13
C LEU A 166 0.50 18.65 24.47
N ASP A 167 -0.08 17.92 23.52
CA ASP A 167 -0.26 16.48 23.63
C ASP A 167 1.09 15.75 23.65
N HIS A 168 2.16 16.33 23.09
CA HIS A 168 3.49 15.73 23.07
C HIS A 168 4.28 16.02 24.36
N LYS A 169 4.63 14.97 25.12
CA LYS A 169 5.38 15.08 26.38
C LYS A 169 6.85 14.77 26.21
N GLN A 170 7.66 15.26 27.16
CA GLN A 170 9.06 14.86 27.25
C GLN A 170 9.16 13.34 27.43
N SER A 171 10.17 12.76 26.79
CA SER A 171 10.41 11.32 26.80
C SER A 171 10.53 10.76 28.22
N ALA A 172 10.10 9.52 28.38
CA ALA A 172 10.39 8.71 29.54
C ALA A 172 11.62 7.85 29.26
N ARG A 173 12.45 7.64 30.27
CA ARG A 173 13.60 6.75 30.18
C ARG A 173 13.14 5.31 29.94
N VAL A 174 12.07 4.89 30.63
CA VAL A 174 11.52 3.53 30.53
C VAL A 174 10.01 3.53 30.79
N ALA A 175 9.32 2.52 30.27
CA ALA A 175 7.90 2.28 30.55
C ALA A 175 7.70 0.98 31.34
N ALA A 176 6.83 1.03 32.36
CA ALA A 176 6.49 -0.12 33.18
C ALA A 176 5.77 -1.21 32.38
N THR A 177 6.23 -2.45 32.51
CA THR A 177 5.61 -3.64 31.88
C THR A 177 4.56 -4.31 32.79
N VAL A 178 4.58 -3.97 34.08
CA VAL A 178 3.74 -4.53 35.15
C VAL A 178 3.42 -3.44 36.20
N PRO A 179 2.47 -3.65 37.13
CA PRO A 179 2.29 -2.73 38.25
C PRO A 179 3.59 -2.56 39.07
N ILE A 180 3.97 -1.32 39.37
CA ILE A 180 5.17 -0.97 40.15
C ILE A 180 4.82 -0.18 41.41
N THR A 181 5.71 -0.18 42.40
CA THR A 181 5.56 0.73 43.54
C THR A 181 6.08 2.11 43.15
N LEU A 182 5.31 3.17 43.37
CA LEU A 182 5.67 4.56 43.06
C LEU A 182 6.57 5.20 44.13
N SER A 183 7.64 4.50 44.52
CA SER A 183 8.64 4.96 45.50
C SER A 183 9.94 4.21 45.26
N ASN A 184 11.02 4.70 45.90
CA ASN A 184 12.36 4.13 45.78
C ASN A 184 12.90 4.10 44.34
N VAL A 185 14.17 3.77 44.24
CA VAL A 185 14.82 3.51 42.96
C VAL A 185 14.71 2.01 42.67
N GLN A 186 14.36 1.64 41.43
CA GLN A 186 14.06 0.26 41.06
C GLN A 186 14.56 -0.06 39.64
N THR A 187 14.49 -1.32 39.25
CA THR A 187 14.75 -1.76 37.87
C THR A 187 13.42 -2.01 37.17
N ILE A 188 13.22 -1.39 36.01
CA ILE A 188 12.01 -1.49 35.20
C ILE A 188 12.43 -1.85 33.79
N ASP A 189 11.79 -2.86 33.19
CA ASP A 189 12.10 -3.34 31.84
C ASP A 189 13.62 -3.54 31.60
N ASP A 190 14.28 -4.19 32.58
CA ASP A 190 15.73 -4.41 32.65
C ASP A 190 16.62 -3.16 32.74
N VAL A 191 16.03 -1.97 32.94
CA VAL A 191 16.75 -0.70 33.11
C VAL A 191 16.69 -0.25 34.58
N ALA A 192 17.85 -0.07 35.20
CA ALA A 192 17.95 0.57 36.51
C ALA A 192 17.70 2.08 36.40
N VAL A 193 16.54 2.54 36.86
CA VAL A 193 16.22 3.98 36.90
C VAL A 193 17.00 4.67 38.02
N ALA A 194 17.15 5.99 37.96
CA ALA A 194 17.79 6.82 38.97
C ALA A 194 16.86 7.96 39.40
N ALA A 195 17.11 8.57 40.56
CA ALA A 195 16.32 9.72 41.00
C ALA A 195 16.39 10.87 39.99
N GLY A 196 15.23 11.43 39.62
CA GLY A 196 15.09 12.43 38.56
C GLY A 196 14.74 11.85 37.18
N ASP A 197 14.87 10.55 36.96
CA ASP A 197 14.44 9.93 35.70
C ASP A 197 12.92 9.98 35.53
N ARG A 198 12.46 10.04 34.29
CA ARG A 198 11.05 9.97 33.93
C ARG A 198 10.67 8.52 33.61
N VAL A 199 9.56 8.05 34.16
CA VAL A 199 9.02 6.71 33.91
C VAL A 199 7.57 6.83 33.46
N LEU A 200 7.24 6.17 32.35
CA LEU A 200 5.87 6.01 31.93
C LEU A 200 5.26 4.80 32.65
N VAL A 201 4.20 5.03 33.41
CA VAL A 201 3.50 4.00 34.19
C VAL A 201 2.17 3.70 33.51
N THR A 202 2.03 2.49 32.96
CA THR A 202 0.86 2.11 32.13
C THR A 202 0.00 1.00 32.74
N ALA A 203 0.52 0.27 33.74
CA ALA A 203 -0.03 -1.00 34.19
C ALA A 203 -0.39 -1.05 35.69
N GLN A 204 -0.74 0.07 36.33
CA GLN A 204 -1.22 0.06 37.72
C GLN A 204 -2.56 -0.66 37.86
N ALA A 205 -2.78 -1.28 39.02
CA ALA A 205 -4.07 -1.92 39.34
C ALA A 205 -5.21 -0.90 39.34
N GLU A 206 -4.97 0.27 39.94
CA GLU A 206 -5.87 1.43 39.85
C GLU A 206 -5.42 2.30 38.68
N THR A 207 -6.16 2.25 37.57
CA THR A 207 -5.75 2.89 36.30
C THR A 207 -5.63 4.41 36.39
N GLN A 208 -6.28 5.05 37.36
CA GLN A 208 -6.12 6.49 37.64
C GLN A 208 -4.70 6.86 38.11
N ASN A 209 -3.92 5.89 38.59
CA ASN A 209 -2.53 6.07 39.01
C ASN A 209 -1.53 5.89 37.87
N ASN A 210 -1.97 5.50 36.67
CA ASN A 210 -1.10 5.52 35.48
C ASN A 210 -0.71 6.96 35.11
N GLY A 211 0.33 7.10 34.30
CA GLY A 211 0.82 8.38 33.81
C GLY A 211 2.34 8.50 33.89
N VAL A 212 2.85 9.72 33.74
CA VAL A 212 4.28 10.01 33.71
C VAL A 212 4.76 10.46 35.08
N TYR A 213 5.76 9.79 35.63
CA TYR A 213 6.29 10.05 36.96
C TYR A 213 7.78 10.36 36.94
N VAL A 214 8.24 11.12 37.93
CA VAL A 214 9.65 11.38 38.21
C VAL A 214 10.09 10.52 39.40
N VAL A 215 11.16 9.76 39.18
CA VAL A 215 11.71 8.81 40.15
C VAL A 215 12.28 9.54 41.37
N SER A 216 11.94 9.06 42.56
CA SER A 216 12.41 9.60 43.84
C SER A 216 12.52 8.50 44.89
N ALA A 217 13.38 8.69 45.89
CA ALA A 217 13.58 7.74 46.97
C ALA A 217 12.37 7.66 47.93
N GLU A 218 11.74 8.78 48.24
CA GLU A 218 10.68 8.85 49.26
C GLU A 218 9.25 8.69 48.70
N GLY A 219 9.07 8.99 47.42
CA GLY A 219 7.77 8.88 46.73
C GLY A 219 7.83 9.58 45.38
N TRP A 220 7.36 8.90 44.35
CA TRP A 220 7.39 9.44 42.99
C TRP A 220 6.25 10.45 42.82
N THR A 221 6.55 11.56 42.18
CA THR A 221 5.57 12.59 41.81
C THR A 221 5.27 12.51 40.33
N ARG A 222 4.10 12.97 39.91
CA ARG A 222 3.83 13.16 38.47
C ARG A 222 4.84 14.15 37.89
N ALA A 223 5.16 13.97 36.62
CA ALA A 223 6.02 14.90 35.90
C ALA A 223 5.32 16.24 35.70
N ALA A 224 6.08 17.34 35.74
CA ALA A 224 5.55 18.71 35.71
C ALA A 224 4.80 19.11 34.42
N ASP A 225 4.92 18.32 33.35
CA ASP A 225 4.18 18.47 32.09
C ASP A 225 2.96 17.53 31.99
N ALA A 226 2.64 16.84 33.09
CA ALA A 226 1.55 15.88 33.23
C ALA A 226 1.02 15.78 34.68
N ASP A 227 1.12 16.87 35.46
CA ASP A 227 0.68 16.92 36.86
C ASP A 227 -0.66 17.65 37.06
N ASN A 228 -1.19 18.26 36.00
CA ASN A 228 -2.49 18.89 35.96
C ASN A 228 -3.46 18.22 34.96
N SER A 229 -4.75 18.16 35.29
CA SER A 229 -5.82 17.66 34.42
C SER A 229 -5.88 18.36 33.06
N LEU A 230 -5.46 19.62 32.95
CA LEU A 230 -5.40 20.36 31.68
C LEU A 230 -4.22 19.95 30.78
N GLU A 231 -3.20 19.32 31.34
CA GLU A 231 -1.99 18.90 30.62
C GLU A 231 -2.11 17.45 30.14
N VAL A 232 -3.07 16.69 30.68
CA VAL A 232 -3.31 15.30 30.31
C VAL A 232 -4.61 15.24 29.52
N THR A 233 -4.46 15.29 28.21
CA THR A 233 -5.55 15.28 27.21
C THR A 233 -5.70 13.88 26.59
N PRO A 234 -6.92 13.49 26.17
CA PRO A 234 -7.10 12.33 25.29
C PRO A 234 -6.25 12.51 24.03
N GLY A 235 -5.34 11.58 23.76
CA GLY A 235 -4.39 11.67 22.66
C GLY A 235 -3.00 12.17 23.03
N LEU A 236 -2.68 12.40 24.30
CA LEU A 236 -1.32 12.66 24.76
C LEU A 236 -0.33 11.60 24.25
N PHE A 237 0.79 12.01 23.64
CA PHE A 237 1.85 11.16 23.13
C PHE A 237 3.17 11.30 23.92
N ILE A 238 3.87 10.19 24.15
CA ILE A 238 5.16 10.17 24.83
C ILE A 238 6.08 9.08 24.27
N HIS A 239 7.36 9.42 24.10
CA HIS A 239 8.39 8.47 23.69
C HIS A 239 9.03 7.77 24.89
N VAL A 240 9.46 6.53 24.69
CA VAL A 240 10.20 5.72 25.67
C VAL A 240 11.56 5.37 25.06
N GLU A 241 12.63 5.68 25.79
CA GLU A 241 14.00 5.63 25.26
C GLU A 241 14.70 4.29 25.46
N GLN A 242 14.47 3.61 26.58
CA GLN A 242 15.20 2.41 26.98
C GLN A 242 14.23 1.33 27.48
N GLY A 243 14.70 0.09 27.45
CA GLY A 243 13.97 -1.07 27.93
C GLY A 243 14.06 -2.24 26.96
N THR A 244 14.03 -3.47 27.47
CA THR A 244 14.05 -4.68 26.62
C THR A 244 12.73 -4.86 25.85
N THR A 245 11.61 -4.56 26.50
CA THR A 245 10.25 -4.79 25.97
C THR A 245 9.67 -3.54 25.33
N ASN A 246 9.80 -2.41 26.01
CA ASN A 246 9.15 -1.14 25.67
C ASN A 246 10.15 -0.05 25.23
N GLY A 247 11.43 -0.37 25.05
CA GLY A 247 12.42 0.57 24.53
C GLY A 247 12.09 1.03 23.09
N ASP A 248 12.63 2.21 22.72
CA ASP A 248 12.44 2.83 21.40
C ASP A 248 10.97 2.84 20.91
N SER A 249 10.04 3.18 21.81
CA SER A 249 8.61 3.13 21.54
C SER A 249 7.90 4.48 21.74
N LEU A 250 6.73 4.62 21.14
CA LEU A 250 5.83 5.76 21.23
C LEU A 250 4.49 5.27 21.78
N TRP A 251 3.99 5.95 22.80
CA TRP A 251 2.75 5.63 23.50
C TRP A 251 1.77 6.78 23.41
N GLN A 252 0.49 6.44 23.35
CA GLN A 252 -0.64 7.37 23.32
C GLN A 252 -1.58 7.10 24.50
N LEU A 253 -2.10 8.15 25.13
CA LEU A 253 -3.24 8.04 26.04
C LEU A 253 -4.53 7.87 25.21
N VAL A 254 -5.18 6.72 25.37
CA VAL A 254 -6.39 6.32 24.61
C VAL A 254 -7.68 6.42 25.44
N THR A 255 -7.63 7.02 26.63
CA THR A 255 -8.83 7.29 27.43
C THR A 255 -9.74 8.32 26.74
N ASP A 256 -10.86 7.87 26.19
CA ASP A 256 -11.88 8.72 25.53
C ASP A 256 -12.85 9.39 26.52
N ALA A 257 -12.34 10.24 27.42
CA ALA A 257 -13.16 11.00 28.37
C ALA A 257 -12.48 12.29 28.83
N PRO A 258 -13.23 13.28 29.37
CA PRO A 258 -12.62 14.38 30.10
C PRO A 258 -11.75 13.87 31.26
N ILE A 259 -10.49 14.28 31.28
CA ILE A 259 -9.51 13.79 32.25
C ILE A 259 -9.55 14.64 33.52
N THR A 260 -9.71 13.98 34.67
CA THR A 260 -9.47 14.55 36.00
C THR A 260 -8.44 13.68 36.71
N LEU A 261 -7.23 14.20 36.92
CA LEU A 261 -6.15 13.43 37.55
C LEU A 261 -6.55 12.94 38.95
N GLY A 262 -6.19 11.68 39.25
CA GLY A 262 -6.53 11.02 40.52
C GLY A 262 -7.95 10.44 40.58
N THR A 263 -8.78 10.67 39.57
CA THR A 263 -10.16 10.14 39.48
C THR A 263 -10.43 9.39 38.18
N THR A 264 -10.07 9.96 37.03
CA THR A 264 -10.27 9.33 35.72
C THR A 264 -9.19 8.27 35.49
N GLY A 265 -9.58 7.05 35.10
CA GLY A 265 -8.65 6.00 34.72
C GLY A 265 -7.86 6.34 33.46
N LEU A 266 -6.53 6.26 33.52
CA LEU A 266 -5.64 6.58 32.40
C LEU A 266 -5.16 5.29 31.72
N GLN A 267 -5.53 5.11 30.45
CA GLN A 267 -5.14 3.98 29.63
C GLN A 267 -4.17 4.44 28.54
N PHE A 268 -2.98 3.83 28.55
CA PHE A 268 -1.94 4.08 27.57
C PHE A 268 -1.80 2.88 26.65
N GLU A 269 -1.71 3.15 25.36
CA GLU A 269 -1.45 2.13 24.34
C GLU A 269 -0.19 2.52 23.57
N MET A 270 0.69 1.54 23.32
CA MET A 270 1.83 1.76 22.45
C MET A 270 1.29 1.90 21.02
N ILE A 271 1.75 2.89 20.25
CA ILE A 271 1.31 3.11 18.86
C ILE A 271 2.44 2.96 17.84
N ALA A 272 3.70 3.03 18.28
CA ALA A 272 4.88 2.65 17.49
C ALA A 272 5.96 2.10 18.42
N GLY A 273 6.82 1.17 17.97
CA GLY A 273 7.88 0.59 18.80
C GLY A 273 8.18 -0.87 18.48
N GLY A 274 9.18 -1.43 19.16
CA GLY A 274 9.61 -2.82 18.97
C GLY A 274 8.50 -3.83 19.30
N SER A 275 8.24 -4.75 18.38
CA SER A 275 7.15 -5.73 18.41
C SER A 275 7.34 -6.90 19.40
N GLY A 276 8.37 -6.89 20.25
CA GLY A 276 8.71 -8.01 21.16
C GLY A 276 9.11 -9.34 20.47
N GLY A 277 8.81 -9.52 19.17
CA GLY A 277 9.10 -10.75 18.41
C GLY A 277 10.57 -10.93 18.04
N GLY A 278 11.39 -9.89 18.13
CA GLY A 278 12.78 -9.89 17.66
C GLY A 278 12.89 -9.82 16.13
N VAL A 279 14.14 -9.71 15.63
CA VAL A 279 14.43 -9.65 14.18
C VAL A 279 14.50 -11.09 13.63
N GLY A 280 13.67 -11.43 12.64
CA GLY A 280 13.73 -12.74 12.00
C GLY A 280 12.55 -13.05 11.08
N THR A 281 12.61 -14.23 10.45
CA THR A 281 11.50 -14.77 9.66
C THR A 281 10.57 -15.56 10.56
N PHE A 282 9.29 -15.21 10.55
CA PHE A 282 8.22 -15.91 11.26
C PHE A 282 7.21 -16.46 10.27
N ARG A 283 6.69 -17.66 10.54
CA ARG A 283 5.65 -18.30 9.72
C ARG A 283 4.24 -18.04 10.25
N SER A 284 4.12 -17.62 11.50
CA SER A 284 2.89 -17.12 12.12
C SER A 284 3.23 -15.95 13.05
N VAL A 285 2.37 -14.94 13.07
CA VAL A 285 2.52 -13.75 13.91
C VAL A 285 1.24 -13.49 14.70
N THR A 286 1.40 -13.10 15.96
CA THR A 286 0.30 -12.55 16.76
C THR A 286 0.34 -11.03 16.61
N VAL A 287 -0.83 -10.42 16.38
CA VAL A 287 -0.97 -8.98 16.29
C VAL A 287 -1.80 -8.43 17.45
N ASP A 288 -1.57 -7.18 17.83
CA ASP A 288 -2.43 -6.45 18.76
C ASP A 288 -3.73 -5.95 18.07
N ALA A 289 -4.56 -5.23 18.82
CA ALA A 289 -5.81 -4.66 18.32
C ALA A 289 -5.62 -3.66 17.16
N LEU A 290 -4.43 -3.10 17.01
CA LEU A 290 -4.05 -2.15 15.96
C LEU A 290 -3.35 -2.84 14.77
N GLY A 291 -3.23 -4.17 14.79
CA GLY A 291 -2.64 -4.95 13.70
C GLY A 291 -1.11 -4.95 13.69
N ARG A 292 -0.46 -4.48 14.77
CA ARG A 292 1.01 -4.54 14.89
C ARG A 292 1.41 -5.90 15.41
N VAL A 293 2.47 -6.47 14.86
CA VAL A 293 3.04 -7.72 15.35
C VAL A 293 3.48 -7.53 16.80
N ILE A 294 3.10 -8.44 17.70
CA ILE A 294 3.49 -8.46 19.12
C ILE A 294 4.16 -9.78 19.54
N ALA A 295 4.09 -10.81 18.69
CA ALA A 295 4.81 -12.05 18.84
C ALA A 295 4.93 -12.78 17.50
N GLY A 296 5.92 -13.65 17.36
CA GLY A 296 6.13 -14.47 16.16
C GLY A 296 6.48 -15.91 16.53
N THR A 297 5.97 -16.87 15.78
CA THR A 297 6.30 -18.29 15.93
C THR A 297 6.64 -18.93 14.58
N ASN A 298 7.43 -20.01 14.62
CA ASN A 298 7.75 -20.85 13.48
C ASN A 298 7.23 -22.27 13.74
N PRO A 299 5.93 -22.52 13.49
CA PRO A 299 5.33 -23.81 13.79
C PRO A 299 5.99 -24.95 13.03
N THR A 300 6.07 -26.13 13.64
CA THR A 300 6.57 -27.36 13.00
C THR A 300 5.50 -28.44 12.85
N THR A 301 4.26 -28.14 13.26
CA THR A 301 3.10 -29.04 13.19
C THR A 301 1.99 -28.40 12.36
N LEU A 302 1.17 -29.23 11.68
CA LEU A 302 0.05 -28.77 10.86
C LEU A 302 -0.96 -27.94 11.67
N ASP A 303 -1.29 -28.39 12.88
CA ASP A 303 -2.09 -27.62 13.84
C ASP A 303 -1.50 -26.24 14.12
N GLY A 304 -0.18 -26.16 14.27
CA GLY A 304 0.50 -24.89 14.49
C GLY A 304 0.46 -23.95 13.28
N TYR A 305 0.28 -24.48 12.07
CA TYR A 305 -0.01 -23.71 10.85
C TYR A 305 -1.50 -23.38 10.68
N GLY A 306 -2.38 -23.86 11.56
CA GLY A 306 -3.83 -23.70 11.43
C GLY A 306 -4.46 -24.54 10.31
N ILE A 307 -3.77 -25.58 9.83
CA ILE A 307 -4.28 -26.47 8.78
C ILE A 307 -5.12 -27.57 9.44
N THR A 308 -6.45 -27.45 9.34
CA THR A 308 -7.40 -28.36 10.00
C THR A 308 -7.96 -29.44 9.07
N ASP A 309 -7.67 -29.38 7.78
CA ASP A 309 -8.21 -30.24 6.71
C ASP A 309 -7.16 -31.18 6.11
N ALA A 310 -5.99 -31.31 6.75
CA ALA A 310 -4.96 -32.24 6.31
C ALA A 310 -5.32 -33.68 6.70
N MET A 311 -5.36 -34.58 5.71
CA MET A 311 -5.46 -36.02 5.95
C MET A 311 -4.17 -36.55 6.59
N ALA A 312 -4.28 -37.25 7.71
CA ALA A 312 -3.11 -37.87 8.33
C ALA A 312 -2.63 -39.06 7.49
N VAL A 313 -1.31 -39.26 7.40
CA VAL A 313 -0.71 -40.39 6.65
C VAL A 313 -1.17 -41.75 7.18
N SER A 314 -1.60 -41.82 8.45
CA SER A 314 -2.20 -43.00 9.07
C SER A 314 -3.63 -43.31 8.60
N GLU A 315 -4.31 -42.38 7.93
CA GLU A 315 -5.72 -42.46 7.54
C GLU A 315 -5.91 -42.83 6.06
N ASN A 316 -4.89 -43.43 5.44
CA ASN A 316 -4.98 -43.94 4.07
C ASN A 316 -5.99 -45.09 3.99
N LEU A 317 -7.22 -44.76 3.60
CA LEU A 317 -8.35 -45.63 3.23
C LEU A 317 -9.03 -46.42 4.37
N GLY A 318 -8.55 -46.38 5.61
CA GLY A 318 -9.20 -47.04 6.75
C GLY A 318 -10.42 -46.30 7.31
N ASP A 319 -10.55 -45.02 6.96
CA ASP A 319 -11.28 -43.99 7.71
C ASP A 319 -12.29 -43.27 6.83
N VAL A 320 -12.41 -43.67 5.56
CA VAL A 320 -13.28 -42.99 4.59
C VAL A 320 -14.71 -43.12 5.07
N ALA A 321 -15.26 -41.99 5.55
CA ALA A 321 -16.63 -41.91 6.06
C ALA A 321 -17.66 -42.38 5.02
N ASP A 322 -17.40 -42.12 3.74
CA ASP A 322 -18.17 -42.63 2.61
C ASP A 322 -17.30 -43.42 1.63
N VAL A 323 -17.20 -44.72 1.90
CA VAL A 323 -16.50 -45.68 1.04
C VAL A 323 -17.13 -45.77 -0.36
N VAL A 324 -18.39 -45.40 -0.54
CA VAL A 324 -19.07 -45.39 -1.85
C VAL A 324 -18.56 -44.24 -2.70
N GLU A 325 -18.44 -43.05 -2.14
CA GLU A 325 -17.92 -41.88 -2.85
C GLU A 325 -16.44 -42.03 -3.23
N ALA A 326 -15.60 -42.54 -2.31
CA ALA A 326 -14.20 -42.79 -2.63
C ALA A 326 -14.00 -43.80 -3.76
N ARG A 327 -14.85 -44.85 -3.82
CA ARG A 327 -14.81 -45.84 -4.90
C ARG A 327 -15.18 -45.21 -6.26
N ASN A 328 -16.20 -44.37 -6.27
CA ASN A 328 -16.64 -43.66 -7.48
C ASN A 328 -15.54 -42.72 -8.00
N ASN A 329 -14.90 -41.95 -7.11
CA ASN A 329 -13.83 -41.01 -7.49
C ASN A 329 -12.58 -41.71 -8.03
N LEU A 330 -12.28 -42.91 -7.54
CA LEU A 330 -11.18 -43.73 -8.06
C LEU A 330 -11.53 -44.46 -9.38
N GLY A 331 -12.75 -44.31 -9.90
CA GLY A 331 -13.20 -44.99 -11.11
C GLY A 331 -13.29 -46.51 -10.95
N LEU A 332 -13.34 -47.00 -9.70
CA LEU A 332 -13.47 -48.43 -9.41
C LEU A 332 -14.92 -48.82 -9.69
N GLY A 333 -15.15 -49.46 -10.83
CA GLY A 333 -16.50 -49.86 -11.27
C GLY A 333 -17.19 -50.86 -10.34
N THR A 334 -18.39 -51.30 -10.74
CA THR A 334 -19.26 -52.21 -9.96
C THR A 334 -18.61 -53.55 -9.56
N ALA A 335 -17.57 -53.98 -10.28
CA ALA A 335 -16.78 -55.16 -9.94
C ALA A 335 -16.08 -55.04 -8.58
N ALA A 336 -15.73 -53.84 -8.12
CA ALA A 336 -15.09 -53.62 -6.82
C ALA A 336 -16.06 -53.79 -5.62
N THR A 337 -17.36 -53.97 -5.88
CA THR A 337 -18.40 -54.24 -4.88
C THR A 337 -19.06 -55.61 -5.00
N ALA A 338 -18.87 -56.29 -6.12
CA ALA A 338 -19.49 -57.57 -6.36
C ALA A 338 -18.89 -58.63 -5.43
N ALA A 339 -19.75 -59.44 -4.81
CA ALA A 339 -19.31 -60.59 -4.04
C ALA A 339 -18.59 -61.59 -4.96
N VAL A 340 -17.54 -62.26 -4.48
CA VAL A 340 -16.94 -63.39 -5.22
C VAL A 340 -17.66 -64.66 -4.82
N GLN A 341 -17.98 -65.54 -5.78
CA GLN A 341 -18.65 -66.81 -5.54
C GLN A 341 -17.95 -67.61 -4.43
N VAL A 342 -18.71 -68.11 -3.45
CA VAL A 342 -18.14 -68.89 -2.34
C VAL A 342 -18.04 -70.39 -2.66
N HIS A 343 -18.91 -70.92 -3.54
CA HIS A 343 -18.86 -72.29 -4.07
C HIS A 343 -19.47 -72.40 -5.48
N LEU A 344 -19.40 -73.60 -6.09
CA LEU A 344 -19.80 -73.86 -7.49
C LEU A 344 -21.31 -73.66 -7.79
N HIS A 345 -22.12 -73.58 -6.75
CA HIS A 345 -23.57 -73.42 -6.81
C HIS A 345 -24.01 -72.12 -6.12
N ASP A 346 -23.12 -71.14 -6.04
CA ASP A 346 -23.48 -69.85 -5.46
C ASP A 346 -24.49 -69.16 -6.39
N GLU A 347 -25.73 -69.08 -5.91
CA GLU A 347 -26.87 -68.49 -6.62
C GLU A 347 -26.96 -66.97 -6.42
N THR A 348 -25.99 -66.35 -5.72
CA THR A 348 -25.97 -64.90 -5.49
C THR A 348 -25.92 -64.17 -6.84
N PRO A 349 -26.96 -63.39 -7.19
CA PRO A 349 -26.99 -62.64 -8.44
C PRO A 349 -25.78 -61.69 -8.54
N ASP A 350 -25.22 -61.58 -9.74
CA ASP A 350 -24.11 -60.66 -10.07
C ASP A 350 -22.80 -60.86 -9.29
N ALA A 351 -22.62 -62.02 -8.63
CA ALA A 351 -21.36 -62.38 -8.00
C ALA A 351 -20.26 -62.69 -9.05
N LEU A 352 -19.05 -62.18 -8.81
CA LEU A 352 -17.86 -62.49 -9.61
C LEU A 352 -17.49 -63.97 -9.46
N MET A 353 -17.19 -64.61 -10.58
CA MET A 353 -16.77 -66.02 -10.59
C MET A 353 -15.48 -66.21 -9.79
N LYS A 354 -15.47 -67.18 -8.88
CA LYS A 354 -14.25 -67.53 -8.13
C LYS A 354 -13.21 -68.10 -9.09
N VAL A 355 -11.94 -67.72 -8.91
CA VAL A 355 -10.81 -68.32 -9.63
C VAL A 355 -10.86 -69.85 -9.47
N GLY A 356 -10.89 -70.58 -10.60
CA GLY A 356 -10.98 -72.05 -10.64
C GLY A 356 -12.40 -72.62 -10.68
N ALA A 357 -13.46 -71.81 -10.63
CA ALA A 357 -14.82 -72.29 -10.87
C ALA A 357 -14.96 -72.89 -12.29
N PHE A 358 -15.76 -73.94 -12.44
CA PHE A 358 -15.90 -74.70 -13.69
C PHE A 358 -14.58 -75.15 -14.36
N GLY A 359 -13.47 -75.19 -13.61
CA GLY A 359 -12.14 -75.58 -14.08
C GLY A 359 -11.40 -74.51 -14.89
N TRP A 360 -11.92 -73.28 -14.98
CA TRP A 360 -11.30 -72.19 -15.72
C TRP A 360 -10.47 -71.30 -14.77
N GLY A 361 -9.20 -71.05 -15.14
CA GLY A 361 -8.25 -70.26 -14.34
C GLY A 361 -7.65 -70.97 -13.12
N GLY A 362 -7.88 -72.27 -12.93
CA GLY A 362 -7.25 -73.11 -11.90
C GLY A 362 -5.98 -73.82 -12.39
N ALA A 363 -5.31 -74.56 -11.50
CA ALA A 363 -4.13 -75.36 -11.87
C ALA A 363 -4.51 -76.47 -12.88
N ALA A 364 -3.73 -76.59 -13.95
CA ALA A 364 -3.79 -77.71 -14.88
C ALA A 364 -2.85 -78.82 -14.41
N TYR A 365 -3.31 -80.08 -14.45
CA TYR A 365 -2.53 -81.22 -14.00
C TYR A 365 -2.06 -82.06 -15.20
N ALA A 366 -0.79 -82.42 -15.24
CA ALA A 366 -0.29 -83.43 -16.17
C ALA A 366 -0.31 -84.80 -15.47
N VAL A 367 -0.99 -85.78 -16.08
CA VAL A 367 -1.15 -87.13 -15.55
C VAL A 367 -0.81 -88.16 -16.63
N SER A 368 -0.27 -89.30 -16.22
CA SER A 368 0.19 -90.37 -17.10
C SER A 368 -0.24 -91.73 -16.58
N ASP A 369 -0.53 -92.68 -17.47
CA ASP A 369 -0.92 -94.06 -17.11
C ASP A 369 -2.15 -94.14 -16.18
N VAL A 370 -3.10 -93.22 -16.34
CA VAL A 370 -4.31 -93.12 -15.51
C VAL A 370 -5.55 -93.67 -16.22
N ASP A 371 -6.49 -94.22 -15.45
CA ASP A 371 -7.86 -94.42 -15.93
C ASP A 371 -8.61 -93.08 -15.88
N ILE A 372 -9.01 -92.59 -17.05
CA ILE A 372 -9.77 -91.35 -17.21
C ILE A 372 -11.11 -91.42 -16.47
N GLY A 373 -11.70 -92.61 -16.33
CA GLY A 373 -12.89 -92.81 -15.52
C GLY A 373 -12.71 -92.48 -14.03
N GLY A 374 -11.48 -92.55 -13.52
CA GLY A 374 -11.13 -92.18 -12.14
C GLY A 374 -11.01 -90.67 -11.91
N LEU A 375 -10.95 -89.85 -12.96
CA LEU A 375 -10.84 -88.40 -12.86
C LEU A 375 -12.21 -87.76 -12.63
N ASN A 376 -12.78 -87.92 -11.43
CA ASN A 376 -14.12 -87.45 -11.07
C ASN A 376 -14.22 -86.77 -9.68
N ALA A 377 -13.11 -86.64 -8.96
CA ALA A 377 -13.08 -86.09 -7.60
C ALA A 377 -12.82 -84.57 -7.58
N VAL A 378 -12.12 -84.04 -8.59
CA VAL A 378 -11.67 -82.65 -8.62
C VAL A 378 -11.99 -82.03 -9.98
N THR A 379 -12.70 -80.90 -9.97
CA THR A 379 -12.94 -80.04 -11.13
C THR A 379 -11.64 -79.38 -11.55
N ALA A 380 -11.07 -79.81 -12.68
CA ALA A 380 -9.82 -79.29 -13.21
C ALA A 380 -9.64 -79.63 -14.69
N LEU A 381 -8.59 -79.06 -15.29
CA LEU A 381 -8.10 -79.42 -16.60
C LEU A 381 -6.91 -80.38 -16.44
N TYR A 382 -6.98 -81.54 -17.08
CA TYR A 382 -5.95 -82.57 -17.05
C TYR A 382 -5.36 -82.75 -18.45
N PHE A 383 -4.04 -82.75 -18.57
CA PHE A 383 -3.36 -83.29 -19.73
C PHE A 383 -3.04 -84.76 -19.43
N VAL A 384 -3.65 -85.68 -20.19
CA VAL A 384 -3.49 -87.11 -19.98
C VAL A 384 -2.56 -87.67 -21.05
N SER A 385 -1.56 -88.43 -20.63
CA SER A 385 -0.69 -89.23 -21.51
C SER A 385 -0.88 -90.72 -21.20
N ASN A 386 -1.11 -91.53 -22.23
CA ASN A 386 -1.36 -92.98 -22.10
C ASN A 386 -2.54 -93.34 -21.17
N GLY A 387 -3.65 -92.62 -21.28
CA GLY A 387 -4.83 -92.83 -20.44
C GLY A 387 -5.72 -93.99 -20.88
N GLY A 388 -6.18 -94.82 -19.94
CA GLY A 388 -7.21 -95.83 -20.19
C GLY A 388 -8.63 -95.26 -20.09
N GLY A 389 -9.62 -95.93 -20.67
CA GLY A 389 -11.05 -95.56 -20.53
C GLY A 389 -11.52 -94.36 -21.35
N GLY A 390 -10.69 -93.90 -22.29
CA GLY A 390 -11.03 -92.85 -23.26
C GLY A 390 -11.97 -93.33 -24.38
N PRO A 391 -12.43 -92.40 -25.24
CA PRO A 391 -13.28 -92.72 -26.39
C PRO A 391 -12.64 -93.78 -27.30
N GLY A 392 -13.41 -94.79 -27.73
CA GLY A 392 -12.94 -95.84 -28.63
C GLY A 392 -12.03 -96.92 -28.01
N GLY A 393 -11.74 -96.85 -26.70
CA GLY A 393 -11.08 -97.92 -25.94
C GLY A 393 -9.55 -98.07 -26.16
N ALA A 394 -8.95 -97.27 -27.04
CA ALA A 394 -7.50 -97.18 -27.22
C ALA A 394 -6.86 -96.27 -26.14
N PRO A 395 -5.52 -96.33 -25.94
CA PRO A 395 -4.82 -95.38 -25.08
C PRO A 395 -5.05 -93.94 -25.56
N PHE A 396 -5.51 -93.09 -24.64
CA PHE A 396 -5.84 -91.71 -24.92
C PHE A 396 -4.67 -90.78 -24.60
N GLU A 397 -4.44 -89.80 -25.48
CA GLU A 397 -3.53 -88.69 -25.25
C GLU A 397 -4.22 -87.36 -25.63
N GLY A 398 -4.25 -86.43 -24.69
CA GLY A 398 -4.88 -85.13 -24.91
C GLY A 398 -5.43 -84.47 -23.65
N TRP A 399 -6.21 -83.43 -23.86
CA TRP A 399 -6.80 -82.65 -22.77
C TRP A 399 -8.15 -83.21 -22.35
N VAL A 400 -8.33 -83.36 -21.04
CA VAL A 400 -9.57 -83.79 -20.38
C VAL A 400 -10.00 -82.71 -19.41
N ARG A 401 -11.16 -82.11 -19.67
CA ARG A 401 -11.83 -81.23 -18.71
C ARG A 401 -12.76 -82.06 -17.85
N VAL A 402 -12.63 -81.93 -16.54
CA VAL A 402 -13.55 -82.53 -15.57
C VAL A 402 -14.29 -81.42 -14.84
N SER A 403 -15.61 -81.49 -14.82
CA SER A 403 -16.48 -80.66 -13.97
C SER A 403 -17.17 -81.56 -12.95
N ALA A 404 -16.55 -81.75 -11.79
CA ALA A 404 -17.12 -82.50 -10.67
C ALA A 404 -18.15 -81.63 -9.93
N ILE A 405 -19.39 -82.10 -9.88
CA ILE A 405 -20.51 -81.47 -9.17
C ILE A 405 -20.55 -82.02 -7.75
N THR A 406 -20.57 -83.34 -7.64
CA THR A 406 -20.42 -84.06 -6.37
C THR A 406 -19.30 -85.07 -6.57
N PRO A 407 -18.15 -84.90 -5.89
CA PRO A 407 -16.99 -85.77 -6.08
C PRO A 407 -17.37 -87.26 -6.06
N GLY A 408 -17.07 -87.96 -7.14
CA GLY A 408 -17.36 -89.39 -7.30
C GLY A 408 -18.82 -89.79 -7.54
N GLN A 409 -19.79 -88.85 -7.54
CA GLN A 409 -21.20 -89.15 -7.80
C GLN A 409 -21.77 -88.48 -9.05
N TYR A 410 -21.46 -87.20 -9.26
CA TYR A 410 -21.97 -86.42 -10.40
C TYR A 410 -20.86 -85.58 -10.99
N ALA A 411 -20.57 -85.77 -12.27
CA ALA A 411 -19.52 -85.05 -12.98
C ALA A 411 -19.78 -85.01 -14.48
N PHE A 412 -19.22 -84.02 -15.17
CA PHE A 412 -19.13 -83.98 -16.62
C PHE A 412 -17.68 -84.09 -17.06
N GLN A 413 -17.44 -84.89 -18.09
CA GLN A 413 -16.14 -84.98 -18.77
C GLN A 413 -16.28 -84.54 -20.21
N GLU A 414 -15.34 -83.70 -20.64
CA GLU A 414 -15.17 -83.29 -22.02
C GLU A 414 -13.72 -83.51 -22.42
N ILE A 415 -13.51 -84.17 -23.55
CA ILE A 415 -12.20 -84.64 -23.98
C ILE A 415 -11.97 -84.26 -25.44
N TYR A 416 -10.78 -83.73 -25.70
CA TYR A 416 -10.29 -83.51 -27.06
C TYR A 416 -9.18 -84.52 -27.38
N GLY A 417 -9.46 -85.44 -28.31
CA GLY A 417 -8.46 -86.39 -28.79
C GLY A 417 -7.48 -85.72 -29.72
N ASN A 418 -6.19 -85.74 -29.36
CA ASN A 418 -5.15 -85.15 -30.20
C ASN A 418 -4.96 -85.94 -31.51
N ALA A 419 -5.27 -87.24 -31.51
CA ALA A 419 -5.12 -88.12 -32.67
C ALA A 419 -6.36 -88.14 -33.59
N ASP A 420 -7.57 -88.01 -33.03
CA ASP A 420 -8.82 -88.07 -33.80
C ASP A 420 -9.41 -86.67 -34.10
N HIS A 421 -8.88 -85.62 -33.48
CA HIS A 421 -9.35 -84.23 -33.56
C HIS A 421 -10.86 -84.07 -33.29
N THR A 422 -11.43 -84.99 -32.52
CA THR A 422 -12.85 -84.98 -32.18
C THR A 422 -13.07 -84.61 -30.72
N LEU A 423 -14.13 -83.83 -30.48
CA LEU A 423 -14.56 -83.47 -29.14
C LEU A 423 -15.61 -84.49 -28.68
N HIS A 424 -15.29 -85.22 -27.61
CA HIS A 424 -16.19 -86.18 -26.98
C HIS A 424 -16.62 -85.68 -25.60
N ARG A 425 -17.83 -86.03 -25.19
CA ARG A 425 -18.34 -85.76 -23.84
C ARG A 425 -19.02 -86.98 -23.24
N ARG A 426 -19.07 -87.04 -21.92
CA ARG A 426 -19.92 -87.97 -21.16
C ARG A 426 -20.27 -87.41 -19.79
N ALA A 427 -21.30 -87.97 -19.16
CA ALA A 427 -21.72 -87.62 -17.81
C ALA A 427 -21.57 -88.81 -16.84
N LEU A 428 -21.15 -88.53 -15.62
CA LEU A 428 -21.20 -89.42 -14.47
C LEU A 428 -22.51 -89.13 -13.74
N THR A 429 -23.38 -90.13 -13.62
CA THR A 429 -24.64 -90.01 -12.89
C THR A 429 -24.71 -91.09 -11.83
N ALA A 430 -24.83 -90.69 -10.56
CA ALA A 430 -24.85 -91.60 -9.41
C ALA A 430 -23.69 -92.61 -9.38
N GLY A 431 -22.48 -92.15 -9.75
CA GLY A 431 -21.26 -92.97 -9.75
C GLY A 431 -21.08 -93.88 -10.96
N VAL A 432 -21.97 -93.82 -11.96
CA VAL A 432 -21.86 -94.60 -13.21
C VAL A 432 -21.64 -93.68 -14.41
N TRP A 433 -20.58 -93.95 -15.19
CA TRP A 433 -20.30 -93.19 -16.41
C TRP A 433 -21.24 -93.62 -17.54
N GLY A 434 -21.84 -92.65 -18.23
CA GLY A 434 -22.46 -92.89 -19.52
C GLY A 434 -21.44 -93.15 -20.63
N GLU A 435 -21.93 -93.61 -21.77
CA GLU A 435 -21.14 -93.77 -22.99
C GLU A 435 -20.57 -92.43 -23.49
N TRP A 436 -19.46 -92.49 -24.23
CA TRP A 436 -18.90 -91.32 -24.89
C TRP A 436 -19.77 -90.88 -26.07
N GLU A 437 -20.17 -89.61 -26.07
CA GLU A 437 -20.87 -88.95 -27.19
C GLU A 437 -19.90 -88.03 -27.95
N SER A 438 -19.74 -88.23 -29.25
CA SER A 438 -18.99 -87.30 -30.10
C SER A 438 -19.86 -86.10 -30.49
N THR A 439 -19.41 -84.90 -30.18
CA THR A 439 -20.16 -83.65 -30.42
C THR A 439 -19.61 -82.79 -31.55
N TRP A 440 -18.38 -83.04 -32.00
CA TRP A 440 -17.76 -82.27 -33.09
C TRP A 440 -16.66 -83.05 -33.82
N ASP A 441 -16.66 -83.01 -35.16
CA ASP A 441 -15.56 -83.42 -36.05
C ASP A 441 -15.13 -82.24 -36.94
N SER A 442 -13.83 -82.06 -37.16
CA SER A 442 -13.29 -80.98 -38.01
C SER A 442 -13.39 -81.24 -39.52
N THR A 443 -13.83 -82.43 -39.92
CA THR A 443 -13.92 -82.89 -41.32
C THR A 443 -15.20 -82.45 -42.04
N ASN A 444 -16.18 -81.83 -41.36
CA ASN A 444 -17.45 -81.39 -41.97
C ASN A 444 -17.70 -79.86 -41.97
N LEU A 445 -16.66 -79.02 -41.98
CA LEU A 445 -16.82 -77.57 -42.16
C LEU A 445 -16.98 -77.21 -43.64
N VAL A 446 -18.19 -76.81 -44.03
CA VAL A 446 -18.48 -76.31 -45.38
C VAL A 446 -18.00 -74.86 -45.51
N LYS A 447 -16.99 -74.64 -46.36
CA LYS A 447 -16.44 -73.30 -46.65
C LYS A 447 -17.41 -72.49 -47.52
N GLN A 448 -17.34 -71.17 -47.41
CA GLN A 448 -17.97 -70.27 -48.38
C GLN A 448 -17.44 -70.54 -49.79
N ILE A 449 -18.27 -70.34 -50.81
CA ILE A 449 -17.91 -70.61 -52.21
C ILE A 449 -17.48 -69.33 -52.94
N TYR A 450 -17.85 -68.15 -52.43
CA TYR A 450 -17.48 -66.83 -52.95
C TYR A 450 -17.57 -65.73 -51.87
N PRO A 451 -16.96 -64.54 -52.06
CA PRO A 451 -16.78 -63.51 -51.03
C PRO A 451 -18.04 -62.78 -50.53
N GLN A 452 -19.24 -63.15 -50.97
CA GLN A 452 -20.51 -62.55 -50.54
C GLN A 452 -21.52 -63.62 -50.08
N ASP A 453 -21.06 -64.82 -49.74
CA ASP A 453 -21.91 -65.92 -49.26
C ASP A 453 -22.35 -65.66 -47.80
N ASP A 454 -23.60 -65.26 -47.63
CA ASP A 454 -24.25 -64.91 -46.36
C ASP A 454 -25.00 -66.10 -45.73
N THR A 455 -24.75 -67.33 -46.19
CA THR A 455 -25.42 -68.54 -45.67
C THR A 455 -25.00 -68.84 -44.22
N PRO A 456 -25.94 -68.90 -43.26
CA PRO A 456 -25.64 -69.18 -41.85
C PRO A 456 -24.94 -70.53 -41.66
N GLY A 457 -23.84 -70.55 -40.90
CA GLY A 457 -23.10 -71.77 -40.56
C GLY A 457 -21.93 -72.13 -41.48
N ARG A 458 -21.64 -71.35 -42.53
CA ARG A 458 -20.42 -71.51 -43.34
C ARG A 458 -19.28 -70.65 -42.80
N VAL A 459 -18.06 -71.17 -42.88
CA VAL A 459 -16.83 -70.47 -42.46
C VAL A 459 -16.15 -69.76 -43.64
N LEU A 460 -15.54 -68.60 -43.34
CA LEU A 460 -14.84 -67.75 -44.31
C LEU A 460 -13.76 -68.52 -45.10
N LEU A 461 -13.60 -68.22 -46.38
CA LEU A 461 -12.43 -68.66 -47.15
C LEU A 461 -11.16 -68.01 -46.57
N THR A 462 -10.04 -68.75 -46.53
CA THR A 462 -8.73 -68.16 -46.25
C THR A 462 -8.45 -67.08 -47.31
N GLY A 463 -8.33 -65.82 -46.90
CA GLY A 463 -8.19 -64.67 -47.79
C GLY A 463 -9.49 -63.96 -48.19
N ALA A 464 -10.66 -64.38 -47.68
CA ALA A 464 -11.89 -63.60 -47.82
C ALA A 464 -11.69 -62.19 -47.23
N TYR A 465 -12.08 -61.16 -47.98
CA TYR A 465 -11.87 -59.74 -47.63
C TYR A 465 -10.40 -59.32 -47.41
N GLY A 466 -9.44 -60.10 -47.90
CA GLY A 466 -8.03 -59.73 -47.86
C GLY A 466 -7.36 -59.79 -46.48
N ILE A 467 -8.01 -60.37 -45.47
CA ILE A 467 -7.40 -60.62 -44.16
C ILE A 467 -7.08 -62.12 -44.04
N GLY A 468 -5.79 -62.43 -43.86
CA GLY A 468 -5.29 -63.81 -43.65
C GLY A 468 -4.42 -64.41 -44.76
N HIS A 469 -4.04 -63.64 -45.79
CA HIS A 469 -3.02 -64.02 -46.78
C HIS A 469 -1.90 -62.98 -46.80
N GLY A 470 -0.64 -63.36 -47.05
CA GLY A 470 0.44 -62.40 -47.27
C GLY A 470 0.10 -61.50 -48.47
N GLY A 471 0.33 -60.19 -48.37
CA GLY A 471 -0.07 -59.22 -49.39
C GLY A 471 0.32 -59.65 -50.82
N ILE A 472 -0.57 -59.46 -51.78
CA ILE A 472 -0.37 -59.90 -53.17
C ILE A 472 0.78 -59.10 -53.78
N VAL A 473 1.89 -59.77 -54.12
CA VAL A 473 3.05 -59.11 -54.74
C VAL A 473 2.76 -58.85 -56.22
N LEU A 474 2.67 -57.58 -56.59
CA LEU A 474 2.47 -57.19 -57.99
C LEU A 474 3.75 -57.46 -58.79
N PRO A 475 3.70 -58.05 -60.00
CA PRO A 475 4.87 -58.20 -60.85
C PRO A 475 5.54 -56.86 -61.18
N ASP A 476 6.86 -56.88 -61.39
CA ASP A 476 7.59 -55.70 -61.87
C ASP A 476 7.03 -55.22 -63.21
N GLY A 477 6.86 -53.91 -63.37
CA GLY A 477 6.26 -53.29 -64.57
C GLY A 477 4.74 -53.25 -64.58
N THR A 478 4.06 -53.71 -63.52
CA THR A 478 2.60 -53.58 -63.40
C THR A 478 2.17 -52.11 -63.35
N ASP A 479 1.22 -51.72 -64.21
CA ASP A 479 0.59 -50.40 -64.16
C ASP A 479 -0.45 -50.34 -63.03
N LEU A 480 -0.26 -49.46 -62.06
CA LEU A 480 -1.17 -49.33 -60.91
C LEU A 480 -2.59 -48.89 -61.27
N ASN A 481 -2.81 -48.29 -62.44
CA ASN A 481 -4.18 -47.96 -62.90
C ASN A 481 -4.98 -49.22 -63.26
N THR A 482 -4.32 -50.36 -63.49
CA THR A 482 -4.99 -51.63 -63.76
C THR A 482 -5.40 -52.37 -62.47
N VAL A 483 -4.84 -51.98 -61.32
CA VAL A 483 -5.10 -52.62 -60.02
C VAL A 483 -6.40 -52.07 -59.44
N THR A 484 -7.52 -52.67 -59.85
CA THR A 484 -8.87 -52.17 -59.56
C THR A 484 -9.67 -53.06 -58.60
N THR A 485 -9.06 -54.10 -58.05
CA THR A 485 -9.70 -55.04 -57.12
C THR A 485 -9.38 -54.69 -55.68
N VAL A 486 -10.34 -54.87 -54.78
CA VAL A 486 -10.13 -54.68 -53.34
C VAL A 486 -9.08 -55.65 -52.84
N GLY A 487 -8.08 -55.16 -52.10
CA GLY A 487 -7.06 -56.02 -51.52
C GLY A 487 -5.86 -55.27 -50.93
N ILE A 488 -4.98 -56.05 -50.31
CA ILE A 488 -3.67 -55.59 -49.82
C ILE A 488 -2.60 -56.14 -50.77
N TYR A 489 -1.83 -55.24 -51.36
CA TYR A 489 -0.83 -55.52 -52.38
C TYR A 489 0.56 -55.08 -51.90
N ARG A 490 1.61 -55.70 -52.42
CA ARG A 490 2.97 -55.14 -52.39
C ARG A 490 3.26 -54.58 -53.78
N VAL A 491 3.49 -53.27 -53.85
CA VAL A 491 3.78 -52.54 -55.08
C VAL A 491 5.23 -52.72 -55.46
N ASN A 492 5.50 -53.05 -56.72
CA ASN A 492 6.83 -53.07 -57.30
C ASN A 492 6.99 -51.93 -58.33
N PRO A 493 8.21 -51.60 -58.78
CA PRO A 493 8.42 -50.53 -59.75
C PRO A 493 7.63 -50.78 -61.05
N GLY A 494 6.93 -49.74 -61.53
CA GLY A 494 6.07 -49.85 -62.70
C GLY A 494 5.40 -48.51 -63.06
N PRO A 495 4.61 -48.46 -64.14
CA PRO A 495 3.88 -47.28 -64.55
C PRO A 495 2.88 -46.81 -63.48
N ASN A 496 2.70 -45.49 -63.36
CA ASN A 496 1.77 -44.85 -62.43
C ASN A 496 2.01 -45.18 -60.93
N VAL A 497 3.18 -45.71 -60.59
CA VAL A 497 3.70 -45.81 -59.23
C VAL A 497 4.27 -44.45 -58.83
N PRO A 498 3.83 -43.84 -57.72
CA PRO A 498 4.37 -42.56 -57.29
C PRO A 498 5.81 -42.72 -56.79
N GLU A 499 6.60 -41.64 -56.87
CA GLU A 499 7.95 -41.62 -56.30
C GLU A 499 7.89 -41.92 -54.79
N GLY A 500 8.75 -42.84 -54.33
CA GLY A 500 8.72 -43.33 -52.94
C GLY A 500 7.68 -44.42 -52.64
N GLY A 501 6.75 -44.73 -53.55
CA GLY A 501 5.74 -45.78 -53.38
C GLY A 501 6.18 -47.20 -53.81
N GLN A 502 7.41 -47.35 -54.31
CA GLN A 502 7.94 -48.64 -54.77
C GLN A 502 8.27 -49.55 -53.58
N PHE A 503 8.16 -50.86 -53.78
CA PHE A 503 8.38 -51.91 -52.77
C PHE A 503 7.50 -51.80 -51.51
N SER A 504 6.40 -51.05 -51.60
CA SER A 504 5.60 -50.63 -50.45
C SER A 504 4.24 -51.34 -50.39
N PRO A 505 3.65 -51.52 -49.19
CA PRO A 505 2.29 -52.01 -49.08
C PRO A 505 1.29 -50.99 -49.63
N MET A 506 0.31 -51.49 -50.38
CA MET A 506 -0.80 -50.72 -50.91
C MET A 506 -2.13 -51.36 -50.54
N LEU A 507 -3.03 -50.56 -50.00
CA LEU A 507 -4.43 -50.92 -49.81
C LEU A 507 -5.25 -50.38 -50.99
N VAL A 508 -6.10 -51.23 -51.57
CA VAL A 508 -7.11 -50.83 -52.55
C VAL A 508 -8.48 -51.10 -51.99
N THR A 509 -9.35 -50.09 -51.98
CA THR A 509 -10.76 -50.22 -51.61
C THR A 509 -11.62 -49.72 -52.77
N VAL A 510 -12.79 -50.35 -52.95
CA VAL A 510 -13.70 -50.06 -54.07
C VAL A 510 -15.11 -49.95 -53.51
N SER A 511 -15.83 -48.92 -53.94
CA SER A 511 -17.23 -48.67 -53.58
C SER A 511 -17.99 -48.26 -54.84
N GLN A 512 -18.84 -49.16 -55.35
CA GLN A 512 -19.66 -48.95 -56.56
C GLN A 512 -18.84 -48.38 -57.74
N ASP A 513 -18.88 -47.06 -57.94
CA ASP A 513 -18.24 -46.35 -59.05
C ASP A 513 -16.97 -45.59 -58.64
N THR A 514 -16.55 -45.67 -57.38
CA THR A 514 -15.31 -45.07 -56.88
C THR A 514 -14.36 -46.13 -56.35
N LEU A 515 -13.07 -45.84 -56.48
CA LEU A 515 -11.98 -46.66 -56.02
C LEU A 515 -10.97 -45.76 -55.32
N TRP A 516 -10.32 -46.29 -54.29
CA TRP A 516 -9.27 -45.58 -53.58
C TRP A 516 -8.06 -46.48 -53.38
N GLN A 517 -6.89 -45.91 -53.60
CA GLN A 517 -5.61 -46.57 -53.37
C GLN A 517 -4.80 -45.77 -52.35
N GLN A 518 -4.24 -46.47 -51.36
CA GLN A 518 -3.31 -45.90 -50.39
C GLN A 518 -2.03 -46.72 -50.33
N ILE A 519 -0.88 -46.08 -50.49
CA ILE A 519 0.46 -46.64 -50.32
C ILE A 519 1.09 -46.03 -49.07
N ILE A 520 1.77 -46.85 -48.28
CA ILE A 520 2.64 -46.36 -47.19
C ILE A 520 4.08 -46.65 -47.60
N GLY A 521 4.84 -45.61 -47.92
CA GLY A 521 6.21 -45.73 -48.44
C GLY A 521 7.13 -46.49 -47.48
N TYR A 522 7.70 -47.60 -47.93
CA TYR A 522 8.50 -48.52 -47.12
C TYR A 522 9.70 -47.85 -46.44
N ASN A 523 10.39 -46.93 -47.13
CA ASN A 523 11.56 -46.23 -46.60
C ASN A 523 11.26 -44.85 -46.00
N THR A 524 10.14 -44.23 -46.39
CA THR A 524 9.84 -42.83 -46.05
C THR A 524 8.74 -42.69 -45.01
N GLY A 525 7.92 -43.73 -44.78
CA GLY A 525 6.72 -43.65 -43.94
C GLY A 525 5.62 -42.75 -44.51
N THR A 526 5.83 -42.17 -45.68
CA THR A 526 4.92 -41.23 -46.32
C THR A 526 3.65 -41.95 -46.77
N THR A 527 2.49 -41.40 -46.40
CA THR A 527 1.22 -41.93 -46.87
C THR A 527 0.84 -41.25 -48.18
N LEU A 528 0.74 -42.03 -49.26
CA LEU A 528 0.37 -41.58 -50.60
C LEU A 528 -1.01 -42.12 -50.93
N THR A 529 -1.93 -41.26 -51.34
CA THR A 529 -3.32 -41.65 -51.64
C THR A 529 -3.77 -41.11 -52.97
N ARG A 530 -4.67 -41.82 -53.64
CA ARG A 530 -5.40 -41.31 -54.80
C ARG A 530 -6.77 -41.96 -54.93
N GLY A 531 -7.68 -41.25 -55.57
CA GLY A 531 -8.99 -41.77 -55.97
C GLY A 531 -9.03 -42.12 -57.46
N GLY A 532 -9.83 -43.11 -57.80
CA GLY A 532 -10.24 -43.42 -59.17
C GLY A 532 -11.76 -43.42 -59.28
N VAL A 533 -12.29 -42.90 -60.39
CA VAL A 533 -13.74 -42.93 -60.68
C VAL A 533 -13.96 -43.75 -61.94
N ARG A 534 -14.98 -44.62 -61.93
CA ARG A 534 -15.29 -45.52 -63.03
C ARG A 534 -15.91 -44.76 -64.21
N SER A 535 -15.29 -44.88 -65.38
CA SER A 535 -15.83 -44.44 -66.66
C SER A 535 -16.22 -45.67 -67.52
N PRO A 536 -16.91 -45.48 -68.66
CA PRO A 536 -17.23 -46.57 -69.59
C PRO A 536 -16.00 -47.32 -70.14
N GLU A 537 -14.82 -46.69 -70.11
CA GLU A 537 -13.57 -47.21 -70.66
C GLU A 537 -12.62 -47.78 -69.58
N GLY A 538 -12.95 -47.60 -68.30
CA GLY A 538 -12.13 -48.06 -67.16
C GLY A 538 -12.13 -47.06 -65.99
N PHE A 539 -11.33 -47.30 -64.96
CA PHE A 539 -11.15 -46.31 -63.89
C PHE A 539 -10.21 -45.19 -64.34
N VAL A 540 -10.67 -43.95 -64.18
CA VAL A 540 -9.86 -42.75 -64.37
C VAL A 540 -9.31 -42.34 -63.02
N PHE A 541 -7.99 -42.37 -62.87
CA PHE A 541 -7.32 -42.07 -61.61
C PHE A 541 -6.94 -40.59 -61.54
N SER A 542 -7.09 -40.03 -60.35
CA SER A 542 -6.46 -38.77 -59.97
C SER A 542 -4.95 -38.93 -59.79
N GLU A 543 -4.25 -37.81 -59.82
CA GLU A 543 -2.85 -37.74 -59.40
C GLU A 543 -2.69 -38.23 -57.96
N TRP A 544 -1.50 -38.74 -57.64
CA TRP A 544 -1.18 -39.11 -56.26
C TRP A 544 -1.02 -37.89 -55.37
N VAL A 545 -1.60 -37.94 -54.18
CA VAL A 545 -1.52 -36.89 -53.16
C VAL A 545 -0.89 -37.46 -51.89
N THR A 546 0.07 -36.73 -51.33
CA THR A 546 0.69 -37.06 -50.05
C THR A 546 -0.23 -36.62 -48.90
N GLY A 547 -0.73 -37.58 -48.13
CA GLY A 547 -1.65 -37.33 -47.01
C GLY A 547 -0.95 -37.02 -45.68
N TRP A 548 0.24 -37.58 -45.43
CA TRP A 548 1.04 -37.35 -44.20
C TRP A 548 2.55 -37.48 -44.45
N ASP A 549 3.31 -36.44 -44.11
CA ASP A 549 4.78 -36.32 -44.06
C ASP A 549 5.21 -35.29 -42.98
N THR A 550 6.51 -35.13 -42.74
CA THR A 550 7.02 -34.20 -41.71
C THR A 550 6.81 -32.71 -42.03
N SER A 551 6.38 -32.36 -43.24
CA SER A 551 6.17 -30.99 -43.73
C SER A 551 4.71 -30.55 -43.74
N ASN A 552 3.76 -31.47 -43.54
CA ASN A 552 2.33 -31.20 -43.36
C ASN A 552 1.82 -31.59 -41.95
N PHE A 553 2.73 -31.89 -41.02
CA PHE A 553 2.49 -31.69 -39.59
C PHE A 553 2.66 -30.19 -39.28
N ASP A 554 1.55 -29.47 -39.21
CA ASP A 554 1.52 -28.09 -38.74
C ASP A 554 1.26 -28.08 -37.21
N PRO A 555 2.30 -27.99 -36.35
CA PRO A 555 2.09 -27.83 -34.92
C PRO A 555 1.33 -26.55 -34.56
N ALA A 556 1.22 -25.57 -35.47
CA ALA A 556 0.40 -24.37 -35.26
C ALA A 556 -1.11 -24.67 -35.30
N ALA A 557 -1.56 -25.64 -36.10
CA ALA A 557 -2.96 -26.09 -36.08
C ALA A 557 -3.34 -26.82 -34.77
N TYR A 558 -2.36 -27.38 -34.06
CA TYR A 558 -2.51 -27.93 -32.71
C TYR A 558 -2.25 -26.91 -31.60
N GLN A 559 -2.13 -25.60 -31.89
CA GLN A 559 -2.07 -24.58 -30.83
C GLN A 559 -3.37 -24.45 -30.02
N ALA A 560 -4.48 -25.07 -30.42
CA ALA A 560 -5.60 -25.29 -29.51
C ALA A 560 -5.26 -26.25 -28.34
N ALA A 561 -4.08 -26.90 -28.38
CA ALA A 561 -3.44 -27.62 -27.29
C ALA A 561 -2.23 -26.86 -26.70
N LEU A 562 -2.13 -25.55 -26.90
CA LEU A 562 -1.21 -24.70 -26.12
C LEU A 562 -1.66 -24.75 -24.66
N GLY A 563 -0.91 -25.46 -23.84
CA GLY A 563 -0.97 -25.33 -22.39
C GLY A 563 -0.59 -23.92 -21.95
N PHE A 564 -1.55 -23.00 -22.01
CA PHE A 564 -1.45 -21.74 -21.30
C PHE A 564 -2.68 -21.55 -20.39
N THR A 565 -2.47 -21.02 -19.19
CA THR A 565 -3.22 -19.81 -18.81
C THR A 565 -2.15 -18.78 -18.48
N PRO A 566 -1.73 -17.91 -19.42
CA PRO A 566 -0.66 -16.96 -19.15
C PRO A 566 -1.17 -15.83 -18.24
N VAL A 567 -2.45 -15.85 -17.88
CA VAL A 567 -3.04 -15.09 -16.78
C VAL A 567 -4.16 -15.97 -16.20
N GLN A 568 -4.03 -16.48 -14.96
CA GLN A 568 -5.18 -17.08 -14.28
C GLN A 568 -6.25 -15.99 -14.14
N GLN A 569 -7.36 -16.15 -14.87
CA GLN A 569 -8.50 -15.26 -14.74
C GLN A 569 -9.05 -15.43 -13.32
N GLY A 570 -9.32 -14.30 -12.68
CA GLY A 570 -9.51 -14.18 -11.25
C GLY A 570 -10.46 -15.19 -10.61
N GLY A 571 -10.01 -15.77 -9.50
CA GLY A 571 -10.79 -16.65 -8.61
C GLY A 571 -11.02 -16.05 -7.22
N GLY A 572 -10.60 -14.79 -7.01
CA GLY A 572 -10.81 -14.06 -5.76
C GLY A 572 -12.20 -13.43 -5.68
N ALA A 573 -12.67 -13.11 -4.47
CA ALA A 573 -13.93 -12.43 -4.26
C ALA A 573 -13.99 -11.11 -5.06
N GLY A 574 -14.95 -10.98 -5.97
CA GLY A 574 -15.14 -9.80 -6.82
C GLY A 574 -14.47 -9.85 -8.21
N GLN A 575 -13.88 -10.98 -8.62
CA GLN A 575 -13.32 -11.16 -9.97
C GLN A 575 -14.26 -12.00 -10.85
N GLU A 576 -14.81 -11.39 -11.92
CA GLU A 576 -15.71 -12.04 -12.89
C GLU A 576 -14.97 -12.59 -14.13
N SER A 577 -15.70 -13.17 -15.10
CA SER A 577 -15.17 -13.80 -16.32
C SER A 577 -14.70 -12.84 -17.42
N ASN A 578 -14.21 -11.65 -17.07
CA ASN A 578 -13.76 -10.60 -18.00
C ASN A 578 -12.40 -10.92 -18.65
N LYS A 579 -12.26 -10.79 -19.97
CA LYS A 579 -11.02 -11.12 -20.70
C LYS A 579 -9.98 -10.01 -20.55
N VAL A 580 -8.78 -10.34 -20.10
CA VAL A 580 -7.65 -9.40 -20.02
C VAL A 580 -6.74 -9.55 -21.24
N TYR A 581 -6.55 -8.46 -21.98
CA TYR A 581 -5.62 -8.35 -23.11
C TYR A 581 -4.40 -7.51 -22.68
N ILE A 582 -3.20 -8.04 -22.88
CA ILE A 582 -1.93 -7.33 -22.72
C ILE A 582 -1.22 -7.35 -24.06
N GLY A 583 -0.88 -6.18 -24.60
CA GLY A 583 -0.27 -6.09 -25.92
C GLY A 583 0.45 -4.77 -26.18
N TYR A 584 1.32 -4.80 -27.19
CA TYR A 584 1.99 -3.61 -27.69
C TYR A 584 1.04 -2.75 -28.53
N ARG A 585 0.97 -1.46 -28.23
CA ARG A 585 0.13 -0.47 -28.92
C ARG A 585 0.99 0.32 -29.90
N PRO A 586 0.89 0.06 -31.21
CA PRO A 586 1.77 0.71 -32.18
C PRO A 586 1.58 2.22 -32.29
N ALA A 587 0.39 2.75 -31.95
CA ALA A 587 0.12 4.17 -31.99
C ALA A 587 0.82 4.97 -30.88
N SER A 588 0.97 4.38 -29.69
CA SER A 588 1.60 4.99 -28.51
C SER A 588 2.98 4.44 -28.20
N SER A 589 3.42 3.42 -28.95
CA SER A 589 4.70 2.72 -28.78
C SER A 589 4.95 2.20 -27.36
N ASP A 590 3.90 1.72 -26.70
CA ASP A 590 3.94 1.21 -25.33
C ASP A 590 3.21 -0.13 -25.19
N VAL A 591 3.38 -0.79 -24.05
CA VAL A 591 2.60 -1.96 -23.66
C VAL A 591 1.40 -1.47 -22.86
N GLY A 592 0.19 -1.91 -23.20
CA GLY A 592 -0.99 -1.55 -22.42
C GLY A 592 -1.95 -2.70 -22.17
N LEU A 593 -2.89 -2.43 -21.27
CA LEU A 593 -3.86 -3.38 -20.75
C LEU A 593 -5.27 -3.00 -21.20
N GLN A 594 -6.04 -3.97 -21.66
CA GLN A 594 -7.45 -3.83 -21.99
C GLN A 594 -8.21 -4.96 -21.31
N VAL A 595 -9.40 -4.66 -20.76
CA VAL A 595 -10.30 -5.69 -20.22
C VAL A 595 -11.59 -5.64 -21.02
N ASP A 596 -11.90 -6.74 -21.69
CA ASP A 596 -12.97 -6.84 -22.69
C ASP A 596 -12.86 -5.73 -23.75
N ALA A 597 -13.82 -4.81 -23.81
CA ALA A 597 -13.80 -3.66 -24.72
C ALA A 597 -13.17 -2.41 -24.09
N SER A 598 -12.94 -2.40 -22.78
CA SER A 598 -12.47 -1.23 -22.03
C SER A 598 -10.95 -1.14 -22.02
N ASP A 599 -10.41 -0.05 -22.55
CA ASP A 599 -8.98 0.26 -22.51
C ASP A 599 -8.60 0.82 -21.12
N PHE A 600 -7.67 0.15 -20.43
CA PHE A 600 -7.15 0.55 -19.11
C PHE A 600 -5.81 1.30 -19.19
N GLY A 601 -5.37 1.64 -20.40
CA GLY A 601 -4.16 2.41 -20.63
C GLY A 601 -2.87 1.59 -20.58
N LYS A 602 -1.75 2.32 -20.56
CA LYS A 602 -0.41 1.73 -20.57
C LYS A 602 -0.07 1.04 -19.25
N ILE A 603 0.70 -0.04 -19.31
CA ILE A 603 1.26 -0.72 -18.14
C ILE A 603 2.53 0.03 -17.72
N TRP A 604 2.63 0.34 -16.43
CA TRP A 604 3.83 0.96 -15.87
C TRP A 604 4.91 -0.11 -15.62
N THR A 605 6.09 0.13 -16.17
CA THR A 605 7.31 -0.69 -16.09
C THR A 605 8.44 0.15 -15.52
N GLU A 606 9.52 -0.47 -15.03
CA GLU A 606 10.71 0.27 -14.58
C GLU A 606 11.30 1.23 -15.64
N SER A 607 11.05 0.97 -16.92
CA SER A 607 11.47 1.82 -18.03
C SER A 607 10.55 3.00 -18.35
N ASN A 608 9.31 3.03 -17.80
CA ASN A 608 8.34 4.11 -18.05
C ASN A 608 7.65 4.64 -16.78
N PHE A 609 8.01 4.09 -15.61
CA PHE A 609 7.60 4.52 -14.28
C PHE A 609 8.60 5.55 -13.77
N ASP A 610 8.26 6.82 -13.94
CA ASP A 610 8.99 7.94 -13.35
C ASP A 610 8.08 8.63 -12.30
N PRO A 611 8.11 8.22 -11.02
CA PRO A 611 7.32 8.87 -9.98
C PRO A 611 7.74 10.33 -9.72
N ALA A 612 8.92 10.76 -10.18
CA ALA A 612 9.35 12.15 -10.13
C ALA A 612 8.69 13.00 -11.25
N SER A 613 8.18 12.37 -12.32
CA SER A 613 7.45 13.08 -13.38
C SER A 613 6.02 13.49 -12.99
N ILE A 614 5.43 12.88 -11.96
CA ILE A 614 4.06 13.20 -11.50
C ILE A 614 3.95 14.58 -10.83
N PHE A 615 5.07 15.15 -10.39
CA PHE A 615 5.15 16.52 -9.84
C PHE A 615 5.99 17.47 -10.73
N ALA A 616 6.19 17.13 -12.01
CA ALA A 616 7.04 17.91 -12.90
C ALA A 616 6.44 19.30 -13.20
N VAL A 617 7.25 20.33 -12.98
CA VAL A 617 7.01 21.69 -13.53
C VAL A 617 6.85 21.58 -15.05
N PRO A 618 5.77 22.11 -15.66
CA PRO A 618 5.55 22.00 -17.10
C PRO A 618 6.71 22.55 -17.95
N VAL A 619 6.90 21.96 -19.13
CA VAL A 619 7.94 22.39 -20.09
C VAL A 619 7.80 23.88 -20.42
N GLY A 620 8.93 24.58 -20.44
CA GLY A 620 8.97 26.01 -20.77
C GLY A 620 8.53 26.97 -19.66
N VAL A 621 8.06 26.49 -18.50
CA VAL A 621 7.73 27.39 -17.38
C VAL A 621 9.02 28.01 -16.80
N PRO A 622 9.11 29.34 -16.67
CA PRO A 622 10.23 29.98 -15.98
C PRO A 622 10.11 29.83 -14.47
N PHE A 623 11.17 29.38 -13.80
CA PHE A 623 11.24 29.30 -12.34
C PHE A 623 12.63 29.70 -11.80
N PRO A 624 12.70 30.25 -10.56
CA PRO A 624 13.95 30.73 -9.99
C PRO A 624 14.88 29.58 -9.59
N TRP A 625 16.16 29.71 -9.93
CA TRP A 625 17.21 28.74 -9.62
C TRP A 625 18.42 29.42 -8.94
N PRO A 626 18.89 28.90 -7.78
CA PRO A 626 19.86 29.59 -6.94
C PRO A 626 21.31 29.49 -7.42
N THR A 627 21.64 28.57 -8.34
CA THR A 627 23.03 28.35 -8.80
C THR A 627 23.26 28.80 -10.23
N ALA A 628 24.52 29.03 -10.61
CA ALA A 628 24.91 29.44 -11.96
C ALA A 628 24.64 28.35 -13.02
N THR A 629 24.77 27.08 -12.63
CA THR A 629 24.52 25.92 -13.51
C THR A 629 23.11 25.41 -13.27
N PRO A 630 22.25 25.33 -14.31
CA PRO A 630 20.93 24.71 -14.19
C PRO A 630 21.07 23.20 -13.94
N PRO A 631 20.06 22.54 -13.34
CA PRO A 631 19.99 21.09 -13.30
C PRO A 631 20.00 20.51 -14.71
N GLU A 632 20.32 19.22 -14.80
CA GLU A 632 20.12 18.47 -16.02
C GLU A 632 18.70 18.70 -16.55
N ASN A 633 18.58 18.87 -17.87
CA ASN A 633 17.29 19.02 -18.58
C ASN A 633 16.58 20.36 -18.40
N CYS A 634 17.24 21.29 -17.72
CA CYS A 634 16.85 22.68 -17.64
C CYS A 634 17.88 23.58 -18.34
N VAL A 635 17.42 24.73 -18.81
CA VAL A 635 18.28 25.74 -19.42
C VAL A 635 18.01 27.10 -18.80
N VAL A 636 19.06 27.92 -18.66
CA VAL A 636 18.91 29.33 -18.25
C VAL A 636 18.30 30.13 -19.40
N MET A 637 17.34 31.00 -19.11
CA MET A 637 16.58 31.76 -20.10
C MET A 637 17.28 33.10 -20.40
N THR A 638 18.17 33.11 -21.39
CA THR A 638 19.07 34.23 -21.72
C THR A 638 18.91 34.77 -23.14
N GLY A 639 17.77 34.51 -23.80
CA GLY A 639 17.54 34.96 -25.17
C GLY A 639 18.05 34.01 -26.27
N GLN A 640 18.49 32.81 -25.91
CA GLN A 640 19.10 31.87 -26.86
C GLN A 640 18.08 31.10 -27.71
N PRO A 641 18.44 30.74 -28.96
CA PRO A 641 17.65 29.78 -29.75
C PRO A 641 17.74 28.37 -29.16
N PHE A 642 16.75 27.52 -29.45
CA PHE A 642 16.78 26.09 -29.16
C PHE A 642 16.48 25.25 -30.40
N ASN A 643 16.87 23.98 -30.38
CA ASN A 643 16.60 23.06 -31.47
C ASN A 643 15.12 22.67 -31.48
N VAL A 644 14.37 23.18 -32.45
CA VAL A 644 12.92 22.98 -32.57
C VAL A 644 12.54 21.54 -32.93
N GLU A 645 13.43 20.79 -33.58
CA GLU A 645 13.19 19.38 -33.92
C GLU A 645 13.35 18.49 -32.68
N TRP A 646 14.30 18.83 -31.80
CA TRP A 646 14.58 18.05 -30.59
C TRP A 646 13.64 18.41 -29.43
N TYR A 647 13.10 19.64 -29.41
CA TYR A 647 12.23 20.14 -28.34
C TYR A 647 10.87 20.65 -28.85
N PRO A 648 10.02 19.78 -29.43
CA PRO A 648 8.73 20.18 -29.99
C PRO A 648 7.74 20.69 -28.94
N ALA A 649 7.81 20.19 -27.69
CA ALA A 649 6.99 20.68 -26.58
C ALA A 649 7.37 22.12 -26.19
N LEU A 650 8.68 22.44 -26.20
CA LEU A 650 9.16 23.80 -25.94
C LEU A 650 8.80 24.76 -27.09
N LEU A 651 8.80 24.28 -28.34
CA LEU A 651 8.31 25.04 -29.50
C LEU A 651 6.83 25.41 -29.38
N ALA A 652 6.00 24.53 -28.82
CA ALA A 652 4.59 24.84 -28.60
C ALA A 652 4.39 26.00 -27.61
N VAL A 653 5.30 26.16 -26.63
CA VAL A 653 5.27 27.24 -25.63
C VAL A 653 5.95 28.52 -26.16
N TYR A 654 7.05 28.37 -26.89
CA TYR A 654 7.82 29.46 -27.50
C TYR A 654 7.92 29.28 -29.02
N PRO A 655 6.88 29.67 -29.79
CA PRO A 655 6.79 29.40 -31.24
C PRO A 655 7.87 30.05 -32.10
N SER A 656 8.60 31.03 -31.57
CA SER A 656 9.74 31.65 -32.26
C SER A 656 10.97 30.74 -32.35
N GLY A 657 11.01 29.62 -31.61
CA GLY A 657 12.22 28.80 -31.46
C GLY A 657 13.32 29.47 -30.62
N ILE A 658 12.99 30.58 -29.94
CA ILE A 658 13.91 31.39 -29.14
C ILE A 658 13.31 31.59 -27.75
N LEU A 659 14.10 31.33 -26.71
CA LEU A 659 13.69 31.59 -25.33
C LEU A 659 13.76 33.09 -25.02
N PRO A 660 12.89 33.63 -24.14
CA PRO A 660 13.01 35.01 -23.69
C PRO A 660 14.32 35.21 -22.91
N ASP A 661 14.88 36.43 -22.98
CA ASP A 661 15.94 36.85 -22.06
C ASP A 661 15.30 37.43 -20.81
N LEU A 662 15.39 36.71 -19.69
CA LEU A 662 14.77 37.10 -18.43
C LEU A 662 15.79 37.65 -17.42
N ARG A 663 17.02 37.93 -17.85
CA ARG A 663 18.05 38.49 -16.96
C ARG A 663 17.69 39.94 -16.62
N GLY A 664 17.51 40.21 -15.32
CA GLY A 664 17.11 41.54 -14.83
C GLY A 664 15.61 41.81 -14.89
N GLU A 665 14.84 40.91 -15.49
CA GLU A 665 13.39 41.07 -15.65
C GLU A 665 12.62 40.53 -14.43
N SER A 666 11.47 41.13 -14.16
CA SER A 666 10.50 40.62 -13.17
C SER A 666 9.26 40.08 -13.87
N ILE A 667 8.86 38.86 -13.51
CA ILE A 667 7.67 38.24 -14.09
C ILE A 667 6.42 38.72 -13.34
N ARG A 668 5.38 39.09 -14.08
CA ARG A 668 4.05 39.45 -13.53
C ARG A 668 2.95 38.66 -14.24
N GLY A 669 1.81 38.54 -13.58
CA GLY A 669 0.60 38.02 -14.23
C GLY A 669 0.11 38.95 -15.35
N LEU A 670 -0.38 38.34 -16.43
CA LEU A 670 -1.11 39.06 -17.47
C LEU A 670 -2.45 39.55 -16.90
N ASP A 671 -2.79 40.82 -17.11
CA ASP A 671 -4.07 41.40 -16.63
C ASP A 671 -5.30 40.71 -17.25
N GLY A 672 -5.19 40.27 -18.52
CA GLY A 672 -6.21 39.47 -19.18
C GLY A 672 -7.55 40.19 -19.35
N GLY A 673 -7.57 41.52 -19.29
CA GLY A 673 -8.79 42.33 -19.40
C GLY A 673 -9.49 42.60 -18.06
N ARG A 674 -8.84 42.30 -16.93
CA ARG A 674 -9.36 42.62 -15.58
C ARG A 674 -9.35 44.13 -15.29
N GLY A 675 -8.57 44.92 -16.03
CA GLY A 675 -8.55 46.38 -15.94
C GLY A 675 -7.71 46.92 -14.79
N VAL A 676 -6.80 46.11 -14.23
CA VAL A 676 -5.78 46.58 -13.26
C VAL A 676 -4.58 47.17 -13.99
N ASP A 677 -4.21 46.61 -15.14
CA ASP A 677 -3.19 47.19 -16.01
C ASP A 677 -3.78 48.35 -16.84
N PRO A 678 -3.30 49.60 -16.68
CA PRO A 678 -3.79 50.73 -17.46
C PRO A 678 -3.46 50.61 -18.96
N ASP A 679 -2.45 49.82 -19.31
CA ASP A 679 -2.10 49.52 -20.69
C ASP A 679 -2.99 48.37 -21.21
N SER A 680 -4.21 48.70 -21.65
CA SER A 680 -5.15 47.70 -22.17
C SER A 680 -4.59 46.97 -23.41
N GLY A 681 -4.67 45.64 -23.43
CA GLY A 681 -4.41 44.83 -24.64
C GLY A 681 -2.99 44.27 -24.81
N ARG A 682 -2.17 44.21 -23.76
CA ARG A 682 -0.83 43.60 -23.82
C ARG A 682 -0.90 42.08 -24.10
N PRO A 683 -0.11 41.53 -25.04
CA PRO A 683 -0.03 40.08 -25.24
C PRO A 683 0.87 39.41 -24.19
N VAL A 684 0.68 38.10 -23.99
CA VAL A 684 1.59 37.26 -23.16
C VAL A 684 3.02 37.39 -23.71
N LEU A 685 4.02 37.41 -22.81
CA LEU A 685 5.45 37.62 -23.12
C LEU A 685 5.86 39.02 -23.60
N SER A 686 4.99 40.02 -23.54
CA SER A 686 5.41 41.41 -23.81
C SER A 686 6.23 42.00 -22.64
N ALA A 687 7.27 42.77 -22.96
CA ALA A 687 8.05 43.54 -21.98
C ALA A 687 7.32 44.84 -21.59
N GLN A 688 7.59 45.35 -20.39
CA GLN A 688 7.14 46.65 -19.91
C GLN A 688 8.31 47.31 -19.19
N LEU A 689 8.54 48.60 -19.45
CA LEU A 689 9.57 49.36 -18.74
C LEU A 689 9.10 49.68 -17.31
N ASP A 690 10.06 49.98 -16.43
CA ASP A 690 9.74 50.42 -15.09
C ASP A 690 8.95 51.74 -15.12
N THR A 691 7.95 51.83 -14.24
CA THR A 691 7.16 53.05 -14.05
C THR A 691 7.04 53.34 -12.57
N LEU A 692 7.13 54.62 -12.21
CA LEU A 692 6.92 55.10 -10.85
C LEU A 692 5.52 55.68 -10.70
N GLN A 693 4.93 55.52 -9.52
CA GLN A 693 3.67 56.17 -9.19
C GLN A 693 3.83 57.69 -9.18
N ASN A 694 2.76 58.41 -9.50
CA ASN A 694 2.79 59.86 -9.53
C ASN A 694 3.26 60.44 -8.18
N MET A 695 4.26 61.32 -8.22
CA MET A 695 4.75 62.05 -7.06
C MET A 695 4.30 63.49 -7.16
N THR A 696 3.61 63.97 -6.13
CA THR A 696 3.08 65.33 -6.12
C THR A 696 3.91 66.24 -5.21
N GLY A 697 3.92 67.51 -5.58
CA GLY A 697 4.45 68.59 -4.79
C GLY A 697 3.90 69.89 -5.34
N GLU A 698 3.69 70.86 -4.46
CA GLU A 698 3.15 72.16 -4.83
C GLU A 698 4.11 73.23 -4.36
N PHE A 699 4.29 74.24 -5.19
CA PHE A 699 4.98 75.46 -4.80
C PHE A 699 4.10 76.66 -5.16
N VAL A 700 3.71 77.43 -4.14
CA VAL A 700 2.75 78.54 -4.25
C VAL A 700 3.48 79.87 -4.37
N LEU A 701 3.23 80.56 -5.48
CA LEU A 701 3.66 81.93 -5.74
C LEU A 701 2.66 82.91 -5.10
N GLN A 702 3.16 83.88 -4.36
CA GLN A 702 2.37 85.00 -3.86
C GLN A 702 2.78 86.28 -4.59
N ASP A 703 1.80 87.02 -5.08
CA ASP A 703 1.97 88.32 -5.71
C ASP A 703 1.93 89.39 -4.61
N ASP A 704 3.06 90.07 -4.36
CA ASP A 704 3.05 91.38 -3.73
C ASP A 704 3.24 92.43 -4.82
N ASP A 705 2.69 93.64 -4.63
CA ASP A 705 2.57 94.75 -5.60
C ASP A 705 3.90 95.26 -6.22
N SER A 706 4.99 94.47 -6.21
CA SER A 706 6.15 94.65 -7.08
C SER A 706 7.02 93.39 -7.32
N THR A 707 6.76 92.23 -6.67
CA THR A 707 7.57 91.01 -6.84
C THR A 707 6.79 89.69 -6.70
N LEU A 708 7.01 88.73 -7.61
CA LEU A 708 6.52 87.35 -7.48
C LEU A 708 7.46 86.54 -6.57
N LEU A 709 7.01 86.22 -5.35
CA LEU A 709 7.83 85.52 -4.35
C LEU A 709 7.29 84.13 -4.01
N VAL A 710 8.24 83.24 -3.71
CA VAL A 710 8.03 81.85 -3.34
C VAL A 710 7.70 81.75 -1.85
N ASN A 711 6.41 81.60 -1.52
CA ASN A 711 5.90 81.65 -0.14
C ASN A 711 5.98 80.28 0.57
N THR A 712 5.38 79.24 -0.02
CA THR A 712 5.30 77.89 0.57
C THR A 712 5.55 76.81 -0.47
N ALA A 713 6.36 75.79 -0.15
CA ALA A 713 6.53 74.58 -0.97
C ALA A 713 6.23 73.33 -0.12
N THR A 714 5.62 72.32 -0.74
CA THR A 714 5.26 71.03 -0.11
C THR A 714 5.60 69.84 -1.02
N GLY A 715 5.64 68.64 -0.44
CA GLY A 715 5.93 67.41 -1.17
C GLY A 715 7.36 67.37 -1.70
N ALA A 716 7.54 67.03 -2.98
CA ALA A 716 8.86 66.94 -3.62
C ALA A 716 9.57 68.30 -3.81
N PHE A 717 8.94 69.42 -3.46
CA PHE A 717 9.54 70.75 -3.55
C PHE A 717 9.83 71.33 -2.17
N SER A 718 10.95 72.03 -2.05
CA SER A 718 11.32 72.81 -0.86
C SER A 718 11.88 74.17 -1.27
N VAL A 719 11.73 75.17 -0.39
CA VAL A 719 12.22 76.54 -0.61
C VAL A 719 13.57 76.70 0.08
N GLY A 720 14.59 77.08 -0.68
CA GLY A 720 15.93 77.38 -0.18
C GLY A 720 16.06 78.79 0.41
N THR A 721 17.23 79.08 0.98
CA THR A 721 17.52 80.34 1.69
C THR A 721 17.44 81.55 0.77
N TYR A 722 16.85 82.65 1.27
CA TYR A 722 16.81 83.94 0.58
C TYR A 722 18.23 84.52 0.44
N SER A 723 18.64 84.86 -0.77
CA SER A 723 19.99 85.39 -1.07
C SER A 723 19.89 86.76 -1.74
N THR A 724 20.68 87.72 -1.26
CA THR A 724 20.90 89.02 -1.90
C THR A 724 22.38 89.16 -2.27
N ALA A 725 22.70 89.19 -3.57
CA ALA A 725 23.99 89.66 -4.05
C ALA A 725 23.79 90.61 -5.24
N ILE A 726 24.44 91.76 -5.19
CA ILE A 726 24.26 92.96 -6.03
C ILE A 726 25.49 93.14 -6.94
N THR A 727 25.31 93.59 -8.20
CA THR A 727 26.05 94.76 -8.74
C THR A 727 25.35 95.38 -9.97
N PRO A 728 25.29 96.72 -10.08
CA PRO A 728 24.38 97.45 -10.98
C PRO A 728 25.05 97.90 -12.30
N ALA A 729 24.25 98.10 -13.35
CA ALA A 729 24.63 98.92 -14.51
C ALA A 729 23.41 99.48 -15.27
N ALA A 730 22.51 100.22 -14.62
CA ALA A 730 21.61 101.21 -15.22
C ALA A 730 20.67 101.81 -14.14
N PRO A 731 20.21 103.07 -14.29
CA PRO A 731 19.22 103.64 -13.37
C PRO A 731 17.83 103.04 -13.68
N GLN A 732 17.12 102.64 -12.62
CA GLN A 732 15.79 102.00 -12.58
C GLN A 732 15.73 100.47 -12.78
N VAL A 733 16.12 99.71 -11.75
CA VAL A 733 15.43 98.46 -11.39
C VAL A 733 15.44 98.33 -9.87
N THR A 734 14.26 98.21 -9.25
CA THR A 734 14.08 97.85 -7.84
C THR A 734 14.68 96.47 -7.58
N THR A 735 15.43 96.32 -6.49
CA THR A 735 16.09 95.07 -6.09
C THR A 735 15.08 93.92 -5.97
N THR A 736 15.09 92.99 -6.93
CA THR A 736 14.34 91.72 -6.83
C THR A 736 15.26 90.66 -6.24
N GLY A 737 14.98 90.21 -5.01
CA GLY A 737 15.67 89.07 -4.43
C GLY A 737 15.21 87.76 -5.07
N TYR A 738 16.11 86.79 -5.21
CA TYR A 738 15.80 85.47 -5.77
C TYR A 738 15.71 84.42 -4.65
N ARG A 739 14.66 83.58 -4.68
CA ARG A 739 14.54 82.37 -3.84
C ARG A 739 14.80 81.14 -4.71
N SER A 740 15.63 80.23 -4.24
CA SER A 740 15.82 78.93 -4.90
C SER A 740 14.67 78.00 -4.53
N VAL A 741 14.14 77.28 -5.50
CA VAL A 741 13.22 76.16 -5.30
C VAL A 741 13.98 74.90 -5.64
N VAL A 742 14.02 73.95 -4.71
CA VAL A 742 14.73 72.69 -4.87
C VAL A 742 13.69 71.58 -5.05
N PHE A 743 13.75 70.92 -6.21
CA PHE A 743 13.06 69.65 -6.42
C PHE A 743 13.92 68.53 -5.84
N ASN A 744 13.42 67.87 -4.80
CA ASN A 744 14.05 66.71 -4.20
C ASN A 744 13.05 65.56 -4.05
N PRO A 745 13.01 64.60 -5.01
CA PRO A 745 12.13 63.45 -4.92
C PRO A 745 12.45 62.54 -3.73
N SER A 746 13.69 62.54 -3.22
CA SER A 746 14.08 61.74 -2.05
C SER A 746 13.37 62.18 -0.76
N ALA A 747 12.72 63.35 -0.77
CA ALA A 747 11.97 63.87 0.37
C ALA A 747 10.62 63.15 0.57
N VAL A 748 10.09 62.53 -0.49
CA VAL A 748 8.77 61.87 -0.47
C VAL A 748 8.81 60.40 -0.87
N VAL A 749 9.87 59.96 -1.56
CA VAL A 749 10.06 58.56 -1.94
C VAL A 749 11.52 58.12 -1.81
N ARG A 750 11.78 56.81 -1.86
CA ARG A 750 13.15 56.28 -1.99
C ARG A 750 13.61 56.42 -3.43
N VAL A 751 14.83 56.91 -3.64
CA VAL A 751 15.41 57.16 -4.97
C VAL A 751 16.59 56.24 -5.24
N SER A 752 16.79 55.90 -6.51
CA SER A 752 17.86 55.05 -7.05
C SER A 752 18.04 55.40 -8.54
N THR A 753 19.08 54.88 -9.19
CA THR A 753 19.29 55.00 -10.65
C THR A 753 18.29 54.18 -11.48
N GLU A 754 17.55 53.27 -10.83
CA GLU A 754 16.53 52.39 -11.40
C GLU A 754 15.41 52.20 -10.37
N THR A 755 14.15 52.20 -10.83
CA THR A 755 12.98 51.93 -9.97
C THR A 755 12.80 50.43 -9.80
N ARG A 756 12.94 49.93 -8.56
CA ARG A 756 12.75 48.49 -8.26
C ARG A 756 12.27 48.25 -6.85
N MET A 757 11.51 47.16 -6.66
CA MET A 757 11.25 46.62 -5.33
C MET A 757 12.52 45.99 -4.74
N ARG A 758 12.57 45.81 -3.42
CA ARG A 758 13.63 45.00 -2.78
C ARG A 758 13.54 43.58 -3.32
N ASN A 759 14.62 43.05 -3.89
CA ASN A 759 14.66 41.75 -4.53
C ASN A 759 15.99 41.02 -4.30
N VAL A 760 16.02 39.73 -4.62
CA VAL A 760 17.21 38.86 -4.63
C VAL A 760 17.34 38.27 -6.04
N ALA A 761 18.56 38.25 -6.59
CA ALA A 761 18.81 37.75 -7.93
C ALA A 761 18.89 36.22 -7.96
N TYR A 762 18.07 35.60 -8.82
CA TYR A 762 18.09 34.18 -9.17
C TYR A 762 18.21 34.05 -10.69
N ASN A 763 18.71 32.91 -11.17
CA ASN A 763 18.59 32.58 -12.59
C ASN A 763 17.15 32.14 -12.87
N TYR A 764 16.54 32.64 -13.94
CA TYR A 764 15.35 31.99 -14.48
C TYR A 764 15.78 30.83 -15.37
N ILE A 765 15.30 29.65 -15.05
CA ILE A 765 15.49 28.44 -15.85
C ILE A 765 14.14 27.90 -16.28
N CYS A 766 14.13 27.14 -17.38
CA CYS A 766 12.97 26.36 -17.78
C CYS A 766 13.37 24.94 -18.16
N ARG A 767 12.45 24.01 -17.96
CA ARG A 767 12.58 22.61 -18.39
C ARG A 767 12.43 22.51 -19.91
N MET A 768 13.26 21.69 -20.56
CA MET A 768 13.28 21.54 -22.03
C MET A 768 12.39 20.42 -22.59
N TYR A 769 12.04 19.39 -21.81
CA TYR A 769 11.31 18.20 -22.30
C TYR A 769 10.36 17.55 -21.31
#